data_AF-A0A7Y2LVS2-F1
#
_entry.id   AF-A0A7Y2LVS2-F1
#
_cell.length_a   1.000
_cell.length_b   1.000
_cell.length_c   1.000
_cell.angle_alpha   90.00
_cell.angle_beta   90.00
_cell.angle_gamma   90.00
#
_symmetry.space_group_name_H-M   'P 1'
#
loop_
_entity.id
_entity.type
_entity.pdbx_description
1 polymer ?
#
loop_
_entity_poly.entity_id
_entity_poly.type
_entity_poly.pdbx_seq_one_letter_code
_entity_poly.pdbx_strand_id
1 'polypeptide(L)'
;MNKIYRVIWNTQLGCWQAVSELAKNHNSSSKTSVTSAENDSSKGGLGKLFSSVLLFSFSLFPLSIHAAIVNNELPTGAQINSGSAQFSQAGNTLNIDQNSQNLSTNWNSFNIGQNATVNFNQPNQSSTAINHVLDSNASQIMGRLNANGQVFLLNPNGVVFSKTAQVNIGGLVASTLNLTDADIQNGKFTLKGDPNNTASIENHGTIHTANGGTVALIAPNVKNIGSIVTPNGTTHLTSASQVTLALQDGSLTQYQVNEGVLKGLVDNDGAIIAENGAIYLTAKAKDQLSKAVVNHTGLLEANRVSQNAKGEIILLGDMAVGETHVGGTLKAEGKNGADGGFIETSAAHVEIDANTQVSTASDTAKSGLWLIDPVDITIDGAKATAIQTALNSGDVTVTTANSATNSWGANGTGTDKGDIHVNSAITWSSNQALTLRADNDIHINANISANGANGKLHLQYGQTTTNTDANYYLNNGSKLNLQAGNNFSTKKGSEIAKDYTVITTVGASGSMTGKDLQGMNGNLTGNYVLGADIDASDTVNWNSGAGFNPIGSSSAAFTGVFDGLNHAVNGLTINRPALSGTGLIGRGSNVKILNVGLSNSDIIGGRITGALAGYLSNNSSIINSYTTGKIFTTSDIIGGILGAFEYGNSELSNSYSTALINGNSIANSMGGLIGGSNSNTTINNSYFAGTIENGNRRVGGILGDSWNNNQININNSYSIGKLNGNNDIGSLVGGSSNSSSLSNLNISNSFWNIETTGLTKGVGVGTSTGVLGLTTAQMQDLNTFKNAGWDIDGIGGTGKIWRIYDGQTAPLLRSFLTQTTINPADQISTYNGQVQGLNTSIFTGLDSSKIYSSLSNSKNVGTYNLSYYSGQQGYDLIGNTINLIINKAVINAITGITANNKTYDGTTDATLNIGSADFAGMIAGDNLTVASSTGSFSDKNAGTDKTVNISGLSLGGADAENYLLASTTATNIANITPATLTATITAQNKVYDAGTSAVVTYGDNRLGSDDLTVSGTANFSDKNVANGKTVTATSLSLNGADAHNYELVNSTAQTTADISKANINNITGITADNRAYNGLTAASLNSNDAQFNGMYAGDDLSVATATGQFDTATTGQAKTVSITGLSLGGADAQNYNLVDTTALTTADINMLTPANYLQAIQLRRPRYLPETNNALNTVDLDVRQGGVNTSGIQALTGEY
;
A
#
# COMPACT_ATOMS: atom_id res chain seq x y z
N MET A 1 23.57 -14.40 24.67
CA MET A 1 23.85 -13.12 24.01
C MET A 1 22.82 -12.91 22.91
N ASN A 2 21.71 -12.25 23.26
CA ASN A 2 20.62 -11.93 22.33
C ASN A 2 21.03 -10.71 21.49
N LYS A 3 21.02 -10.86 20.16
CA LYS A 3 21.33 -9.82 19.17
C LYS A 3 20.03 -9.32 18.52
N ILE A 4 19.18 -8.62 19.27
CA ILE A 4 17.98 -7.99 18.70
C ILE A 4 18.01 -6.50 19.06
N TYR A 5 18.21 -5.66 18.06
CA TYR A 5 18.15 -4.20 18.15
C TYR A 5 17.38 -3.67 16.93
N ARG A 6 16.75 -2.50 17.08
CA ARG A 6 16.19 -1.74 15.96
C ARG A 6 16.99 -0.45 15.80
N VAL A 7 17.03 0.07 14.59
CA VAL A 7 17.77 1.29 14.28
C VAL A 7 16.77 2.43 14.14
N ILE A 8 16.94 3.51 14.89
CA ILE A 8 16.10 4.71 14.81
C ILE A 8 16.99 5.89 14.41
N TRP A 9 16.47 6.76 13.52
CA TRP A 9 17.14 8.00 13.15
C TRP A 9 17.11 8.97 14.33
N ASN A 10 18.29 9.31 14.86
CA ASN A 10 18.44 10.32 15.89
C ASN A 10 18.70 11.68 15.24
N THR A 11 17.68 12.52 15.20
CA THR A 11 17.74 13.85 14.57
C THR A 11 18.70 14.83 15.27
N GLN A 12 19.01 14.62 16.55
CA GLN A 12 19.98 15.46 17.27
C GLN A 12 21.43 15.11 16.95
N LEU A 13 21.71 13.84 16.63
CA LEU A 13 23.06 13.36 16.32
C LEU A 13 23.30 13.18 14.82
N GLY A 14 22.26 13.31 13.99
CA GLY A 14 22.36 13.12 12.54
C GLY A 14 22.78 11.70 12.15
N CYS A 15 22.47 10.70 12.97
CA CYS A 15 22.91 9.33 12.75
C CYS A 15 21.82 8.29 13.09
N TRP A 16 21.99 7.10 12.51
CA TRP A 16 21.18 5.93 12.79
C TRP A 16 21.70 5.23 14.06
N GLN A 17 20.90 5.23 15.12
CA GLN A 17 21.31 4.73 16.43
C GLN A 17 20.61 3.40 16.74
N ALA A 18 21.38 2.39 17.13
CA ALA A 18 20.85 1.13 17.61
C ALA A 18 20.21 1.31 18.98
N VAL A 19 18.94 0.95 19.11
CA VAL A 19 18.18 1.00 20.36
C VAL A 19 17.47 -0.33 20.62
N SER A 20 17.02 -0.53 21.86
CA SER A 20 16.15 -1.64 22.21
C SER A 20 14.87 -1.63 21.37
N GLU A 21 14.37 -2.80 20.98
CA GLU A 21 13.10 -2.98 20.27
C GLU A 21 11.88 -2.37 21.01
N LEU A 22 11.99 -2.18 22.33
CA LEU A 22 10.94 -1.64 23.19
C LEU A 22 10.87 -0.10 23.20
N ALA A 23 11.77 0.60 22.51
CA ALA A 23 11.74 2.06 22.44
C ALA A 23 10.52 2.57 21.65
N LYS A 24 9.63 3.32 22.31
CA LYS A 24 8.45 3.94 21.69
C LYS A 24 8.82 5.24 20.99
N ASN A 25 8.31 5.42 19.76
CA ASN A 25 8.51 6.64 18.97
C ASN A 25 7.58 7.75 19.48
N HIS A 26 8.10 8.95 19.73
CA HIS A 26 7.30 10.08 20.20
C HIS A 26 6.88 10.93 18.99
N ASN A 27 5.66 10.75 18.48
CA ASN A 27 5.10 11.61 17.44
C ASN A 27 4.71 12.95 18.06
N SER A 28 5.25 14.06 17.53
CA SER A 28 4.74 15.40 17.83
C SER A 28 3.47 15.67 17.03
N SER A 29 2.54 16.31 17.74
CA SER A 29 1.13 16.59 17.45
C SER A 29 0.83 17.39 16.18
N SER A 30 -0.35 17.07 15.64
CA SER A 30 -1.15 17.76 14.63
C SER A 30 -1.33 19.28 14.83
N LYS A 31 -1.21 20.04 13.75
CA LYS A 31 -1.92 21.32 13.56
C LYS A 31 -2.74 21.27 12.26
N THR A 32 -4.03 21.46 12.45
CA THR A 32 -5.11 21.66 11.48
C THR A 32 -4.89 22.92 10.65
N SER A 33 -5.12 22.86 9.34
CA SER A 33 -5.36 24.05 8.51
C SER A 33 -6.60 23.89 7.65
N VAL A 34 -7.39 24.95 7.68
CA VAL A 34 -8.73 25.15 7.12
C VAL A 34 -8.67 25.26 5.58
N THR A 35 -9.76 24.83 4.96
CA THR A 35 -10.08 24.88 3.53
C THR A 35 -10.13 26.30 2.94
N SER A 36 -9.49 26.49 1.79
CA SER A 36 -9.94 27.42 0.75
C SER A 36 -9.51 26.88 -0.62
N ALA A 37 -10.51 26.65 -1.46
CA ALA A 37 -10.37 26.19 -2.83
C ALA A 37 -9.90 27.34 -3.73
N GLU A 38 -8.88 27.10 -4.54
CA GLU A 38 -8.67 27.79 -5.81
C GLU A 38 -7.79 26.90 -6.71
N ASN A 39 -8.23 26.76 -7.97
CA ASN A 39 -7.60 25.98 -9.04
C ASN A 39 -6.17 26.45 -9.30
N ASP A 40 -5.18 25.56 -9.22
CA ASP A 40 -4.05 25.63 -10.15
C ASP A 40 -3.38 24.26 -10.36
N SER A 41 -3.21 23.95 -11.63
CA SER A 41 -2.65 22.72 -12.19
C SER A 41 -1.13 22.82 -12.27
N SER A 42 -0.43 22.38 -11.23
CA SER A 42 0.96 21.89 -11.29
C SER A 42 1.45 21.61 -9.87
N LYS A 43 1.69 20.33 -9.53
CA LYS A 43 2.65 19.86 -8.52
C LYS A 43 2.47 18.37 -8.28
N GLY A 44 3.34 17.58 -8.92
CA GLY A 44 3.63 16.20 -8.54
C GLY A 44 5.13 15.99 -8.66
N GLY A 45 5.81 15.74 -7.54
CA GLY A 45 7.23 15.34 -7.50
C GLY A 45 8.16 16.26 -6.70
N LEU A 46 7.96 16.39 -5.39
CA LEU A 46 8.93 17.05 -4.50
C LEU A 46 9.49 16.13 -3.40
N GLY A 47 9.37 14.82 -3.57
CA GLY A 47 9.93 13.83 -2.66
C GLY A 47 10.92 12.92 -3.39
N LYS A 48 12.21 13.06 -3.05
CA LYS A 48 13.39 12.28 -3.52
C LYS A 48 14.13 12.84 -4.74
N LEU A 49 14.93 13.89 -4.53
CA LEU A 49 16.24 14.14 -5.18
C LEU A 49 16.82 15.51 -4.76
N PHE A 50 16.91 15.78 -3.46
CA PHE A 50 17.68 16.94 -2.97
C PHE A 50 18.30 16.57 -1.63
N SER A 51 19.43 15.87 -1.65
CA SER A 51 20.19 15.62 -0.43
C SER A 51 21.70 15.82 -0.55
N SER A 52 22.17 16.47 -1.62
CA SER A 52 23.60 16.77 -1.79
C SER A 52 23.93 18.20 -2.27
N VAL A 53 22.96 19.03 -2.69
CA VAL A 53 23.27 20.31 -3.38
C VAL A 53 22.95 21.58 -2.57
N LEU A 54 22.27 21.48 -1.41
CA LEU A 54 21.78 22.67 -0.68
C LEU A 54 22.62 23.13 0.52
N LEU A 55 23.78 22.51 0.80
CA LEU A 55 24.56 22.82 2.01
C LEU A 55 25.54 24.01 1.88
N PHE A 56 25.71 24.62 0.71
CA PHE A 56 26.68 25.72 0.53
C PHE A 56 26.11 27.06 0.02
N SER A 57 24.86 27.11 -0.47
CA SER A 57 24.20 28.42 -0.68
C SER A 57 23.85 29.12 0.64
N PHE A 58 24.00 28.44 1.79
CA PHE A 58 23.74 28.97 3.13
C PHE A 58 24.92 28.90 4.11
N SER A 59 26.14 28.53 3.70
CA SER A 59 27.27 28.59 4.63
C SER A 59 27.57 30.04 5.00
N LEU A 60 27.42 30.37 6.28
CA LEU A 60 27.93 31.60 6.88
C LEU A 60 29.43 31.72 6.57
N PHE A 61 29.76 32.56 5.60
CA PHE A 61 31.12 32.89 5.24
C PHE A 61 31.60 34.10 6.03
N PRO A 62 32.92 34.23 6.27
CA PRO A 62 33.48 35.44 6.85
C PRO A 62 33.18 36.60 5.90
N LEU A 63 32.21 37.44 6.27
CA LEU A 63 32.18 38.82 5.76
C LEU A 63 33.59 39.38 6.00
N SER A 64 34.20 40.01 4.99
CA SER A 64 35.43 40.75 5.25
C SER A 64 35.14 41.70 6.43
N ILE A 65 35.98 41.67 7.45
CA ILE A 65 35.76 42.48 8.64
C ILE A 65 36.07 43.92 8.23
N HIS A 66 35.03 44.74 8.08
CA HIS A 66 35.15 46.12 7.64
C HIS A 66 34.99 47.07 8.84
N ALA A 67 36.02 47.84 9.17
CA ALA A 67 35.81 49.08 9.91
C ALA A 67 35.16 50.09 8.94
N ALA A 68 34.06 50.73 9.33
CA ALA A 68 33.42 51.74 8.48
C ALA A 68 34.39 52.90 8.20
N ILE A 69 34.66 53.17 6.92
CA ILE A 69 35.50 54.29 6.47
C ILE A 69 34.66 55.56 6.28
N VAL A 70 35.27 56.73 6.39
CA VAL A 70 34.55 58.00 6.17
C VAL A 70 34.38 58.29 4.68
N ASN A 71 33.30 58.98 4.30
CA ASN A 71 32.93 59.19 2.89
C ASN A 71 34.00 59.90 2.05
N ASN A 72 34.92 60.65 2.65
CA ASN A 72 36.01 61.35 1.97
C ASN A 72 37.40 60.74 2.23
N GLU A 73 37.47 59.54 2.78
CA GLU A 73 38.73 58.86 3.05
C GLU A 73 39.54 58.65 1.76
N LEU A 74 40.85 58.90 1.85
CA LEU A 74 41.81 58.70 0.77
C LEU A 74 42.93 57.75 1.25
N PRO A 75 43.67 57.10 0.33
CA PRO A 75 44.82 56.27 0.70
C PRO A 75 45.85 57.05 1.55
N THR A 76 46.47 56.38 2.53
CA THR A 76 47.40 57.02 3.48
C THR A 76 48.74 56.29 3.59
N GLY A 77 49.78 57.03 3.97
CA GLY A 77 51.10 56.45 4.27
C GLY A 77 51.87 55.94 3.05
N ALA A 78 51.72 56.59 1.89
CA ALA A 78 52.44 56.23 0.67
C ALA A 78 53.97 56.22 0.90
N GLN A 79 54.62 55.11 0.62
CA GLN A 79 56.08 54.96 0.62
C GLN A 79 56.49 54.29 -0.70
N ILE A 80 57.25 54.98 -1.54
CA ILE A 80 57.71 54.42 -2.83
C ILE A 80 58.84 53.41 -2.55
N ASN A 81 58.62 52.16 -2.97
CA ASN A 81 59.60 51.08 -2.91
C ASN A 81 60.50 51.07 -4.15
N SER A 82 59.92 51.31 -5.33
CA SER A 82 60.60 51.32 -6.62
C SER A 82 59.89 52.23 -7.63
N GLY A 83 60.65 52.85 -8.54
CA GLY A 83 60.12 53.83 -9.49
C GLY A 83 60.07 55.25 -8.92
N SER A 84 59.24 56.11 -9.51
CA SER A 84 59.07 57.50 -9.05
C SER A 84 57.67 58.04 -9.36
N ALA A 85 57.10 58.77 -8.40
CA ALA A 85 55.80 59.44 -8.52
C ALA A 85 55.75 60.68 -7.62
N GLN A 86 54.80 61.58 -7.88
CA GLN A 86 54.42 62.67 -7.00
C GLN A 86 52.98 62.47 -6.52
N PHE A 87 52.73 62.73 -5.24
CA PHE A 87 51.40 62.61 -4.64
C PHE A 87 50.89 64.01 -4.31
N SER A 88 49.74 64.39 -4.86
CA SER A 88 49.09 65.67 -4.58
C SER A 88 47.62 65.46 -4.21
N GLN A 89 47.21 66.03 -3.08
CA GLN A 89 45.82 65.98 -2.63
C GLN A 89 45.14 67.33 -2.87
N ALA A 90 43.99 67.31 -3.55
CA ALA A 90 43.12 68.46 -3.77
C ALA A 90 41.71 68.14 -3.25
N GLY A 91 41.40 68.58 -2.03
CA GLY A 91 40.14 68.23 -1.35
C GLY A 91 40.01 66.71 -1.15
N ASN A 92 38.95 66.13 -1.70
CA ASN A 92 38.69 64.68 -1.64
C ASN A 92 39.33 63.91 -2.82
N THR A 93 40.23 64.54 -3.58
CA THR A 93 40.91 63.92 -4.71
C THR A 93 42.39 63.74 -4.42
N LEU A 94 42.92 62.52 -4.58
CA LEU A 94 44.35 62.22 -4.58
C LEU A 94 44.82 62.00 -6.02
N ASN A 95 45.75 62.81 -6.50
CA ASN A 95 46.43 62.61 -7.78
C ASN A 95 47.81 62.01 -7.54
N ILE A 96 48.13 60.98 -8.31
CA ILE A 96 49.38 60.24 -8.27
C ILE A 96 50.01 60.40 -9.65
N ASP A 97 50.93 61.35 -9.78
CA ASP A 97 51.64 61.65 -11.01
C ASP A 97 52.87 60.74 -11.11
N GLN A 98 52.69 59.58 -11.74
CA GLN A 98 53.73 58.57 -11.92
C GLN A 98 54.67 58.98 -13.06
N ASN A 99 55.99 58.96 -12.79
CA ASN A 99 57.02 59.37 -13.74
C ASN A 99 57.83 58.19 -14.31
N SER A 100 57.75 57.00 -13.70
CA SER A 100 58.43 55.78 -14.16
C SER A 100 57.47 54.80 -14.84
N GLN A 101 57.99 53.91 -15.70
CA GLN A 101 57.17 52.87 -16.36
C GLN A 101 56.50 51.94 -15.34
N ASN A 102 57.24 51.52 -14.31
CA ASN A 102 56.73 50.74 -13.20
C ASN A 102 56.91 51.55 -11.91
N LEU A 103 55.88 51.60 -11.08
CA LEU A 103 55.88 52.20 -9.75
C LEU A 103 55.45 51.13 -8.76
N SER A 104 56.19 50.95 -7.67
CA SER A 104 55.79 50.11 -6.53
C SER A 104 55.74 50.97 -5.27
N THR A 105 54.60 50.96 -4.58
CA THR A 105 54.31 51.80 -3.41
C THR A 105 53.66 50.98 -2.30
N ASN A 106 54.24 51.05 -1.11
CA ASN A 106 53.63 50.58 0.12
C ASN A 106 52.67 51.65 0.66
N TRP A 107 51.52 51.22 1.19
CA TRP A 107 50.49 52.06 1.78
C TRP A 107 50.13 51.55 3.17
N ASN A 108 49.93 52.46 4.13
CA ASN A 108 49.39 52.10 5.44
C ASN A 108 47.94 51.64 5.30
N SER A 109 47.14 52.38 4.52
CA SER A 109 45.80 52.00 4.11
C SER A 109 45.55 52.46 2.68
N PHE A 110 44.78 51.69 1.93
CA PHE A 110 44.32 52.07 0.60
C PHE A 110 42.80 51.94 0.55
N ASN A 111 42.13 53.00 1.00
CA ASN A 111 40.68 53.15 1.02
C ASN A 111 40.29 54.36 0.16
N ILE A 112 39.13 54.29 -0.49
CA ILE A 112 38.57 55.40 -1.27
C ILE A 112 37.12 55.57 -0.82
N GLY A 113 36.85 56.55 0.03
CA GLY A 113 35.49 56.85 0.50
C GLY A 113 34.53 57.20 -0.66
N GLN A 114 33.22 57.09 -0.44
CA GLN A 114 32.19 57.26 -1.48
C GLN A 114 32.27 58.58 -2.26
N ASN A 115 32.72 59.66 -1.61
CA ASN A 115 32.87 61.01 -2.17
C ASN A 115 34.33 61.33 -2.54
N ALA A 116 35.23 60.34 -2.50
CA ALA A 116 36.65 60.50 -2.79
C ALA A 116 37.00 60.02 -4.21
N THR A 117 38.11 60.52 -4.74
CA THR A 117 38.63 60.15 -6.06
C THR A 117 40.14 59.95 -5.98
N VAL A 118 40.65 58.86 -6.56
CA VAL A 118 42.08 58.63 -6.75
C VAL A 118 42.36 58.58 -8.25
N ASN A 119 43.30 59.40 -8.72
CA ASN A 119 43.72 59.43 -10.12
C ASN A 119 45.19 59.03 -10.22
N PHE A 120 45.50 57.99 -10.99
CA PHE A 120 46.85 57.67 -11.42
C PHE A 120 47.10 58.29 -12.80
N ASN A 121 47.96 59.30 -12.86
CA ASN A 121 48.41 59.91 -14.10
C ASN A 121 49.76 59.26 -14.47
N GLN A 122 49.71 58.30 -15.37
CA GLN A 122 50.85 57.43 -15.72
C GLN A 122 51.44 57.80 -17.08
N PRO A 123 52.72 57.46 -17.37
CA PRO A 123 53.37 57.85 -18.62
C PRO A 123 52.67 57.34 -19.89
N ASN A 124 52.09 56.14 -19.85
CA ASN A 124 51.39 55.51 -20.97
C ASN A 124 50.45 54.39 -20.48
N GLN A 125 49.65 53.81 -21.40
CA GLN A 125 48.69 52.73 -21.08
C GLN A 125 49.35 51.42 -20.59
N SER A 126 50.62 51.22 -20.92
CA SER A 126 51.42 50.06 -20.50
C SER A 126 52.13 50.26 -19.16
N SER A 127 52.03 51.47 -18.56
CA SER A 127 52.67 51.78 -17.29
C SER A 127 51.94 51.10 -16.15
N THR A 128 52.67 50.58 -15.16
CA THR A 128 52.10 49.80 -14.05
C THR A 128 52.32 50.51 -12.71
N ALA A 129 51.25 50.67 -11.93
CA ALA A 129 51.28 51.16 -10.56
C ALA A 129 50.93 50.02 -9.59
N ILE A 130 51.87 49.59 -8.77
CA ILE A 130 51.74 48.48 -7.83
C ILE A 130 51.58 49.04 -6.42
N ASN A 131 50.44 48.74 -5.80
CA ASN A 131 50.04 49.26 -4.51
C ASN A 131 49.96 48.12 -3.51
N HIS A 132 50.92 48.04 -2.60
CA HIS A 132 50.96 47.07 -1.51
C HIS A 132 50.34 47.68 -0.26
N VAL A 133 49.32 47.04 0.30
CA VAL A 133 48.61 47.53 1.48
C VAL A 133 49.09 46.79 2.72
N LEU A 134 49.50 47.55 3.73
CA LEU A 134 50.00 47.03 5.02
C LEU A 134 48.92 47.01 6.12
N ASP A 135 47.75 47.59 5.85
CA ASP A 135 46.58 47.56 6.74
C ASP A 135 46.21 46.12 7.09
N SER A 136 45.79 45.87 8.33
CA SER A 136 45.19 44.61 8.76
C SER A 136 43.75 44.41 8.28
N ASN A 137 43.13 45.45 7.69
CA ASN A 137 41.78 45.42 7.16
C ASN A 137 41.77 45.32 5.62
N ALA A 138 40.65 44.86 5.07
CA ALA A 138 40.40 44.87 3.64
C ALA A 138 40.33 46.31 3.09
N SER A 139 40.85 46.50 1.88
CA SER A 139 40.74 47.78 1.16
C SER A 139 39.29 48.04 0.74
N GLN A 140 38.73 49.17 1.16
CA GLN A 140 37.37 49.57 0.83
C GLN A 140 37.37 50.65 -0.25
N ILE A 141 36.98 50.27 -1.46
CA ILE A 141 36.84 51.16 -2.61
C ILE A 141 35.36 51.49 -2.79
N MET A 142 34.97 52.68 -2.38
CA MET A 142 33.59 53.17 -2.47
C MET A 142 33.40 54.32 -3.47
N GLY A 143 34.45 55.11 -3.70
CA GLY A 143 34.46 56.24 -4.63
C GLY A 143 35.03 55.90 -6.01
N ARG A 144 35.76 56.86 -6.59
CA ARG A 144 36.31 56.75 -7.95
C ARG A 144 37.79 56.39 -7.94
N LEU A 145 38.18 55.41 -8.76
CA LEU A 145 39.57 55.08 -9.05
C LEU A 145 39.79 55.20 -10.56
N ASN A 146 40.61 56.16 -10.98
CA ASN A 146 40.91 56.39 -12.39
C ASN A 146 42.40 56.18 -12.68
N ALA A 147 42.71 55.59 -13.83
CA ALA A 147 44.09 55.45 -14.31
C ALA A 147 44.12 55.39 -15.84
N ASN A 148 45.15 55.94 -16.50
CA ASN A 148 45.32 55.73 -17.93
C ASN A 148 46.10 54.43 -18.26
N GLY A 149 46.80 53.84 -17.29
CA GLY A 149 47.53 52.57 -17.42
C GLY A 149 47.07 51.51 -16.42
N GLN A 150 47.98 50.60 -16.05
CA GLN A 150 47.70 49.42 -15.23
C GLN A 150 47.81 49.74 -13.73
N VAL A 151 46.89 49.21 -12.92
CA VAL A 151 46.88 49.34 -11.46
C VAL A 151 46.83 47.96 -10.82
N PHE A 152 47.79 47.68 -9.94
CA PHE A 152 47.81 46.50 -9.09
C PHE A 152 47.46 46.95 -7.67
N LEU A 153 46.46 46.31 -7.06
CA LEU A 153 46.03 46.55 -5.68
C LEU A 153 46.17 45.25 -4.89
N LEU A 154 47.22 45.17 -4.06
CA LEU A 154 47.63 43.97 -3.35
C LEU A 154 47.36 44.16 -1.86
N ASN A 155 46.33 43.50 -1.33
CA ASN A 155 45.98 43.53 0.09
C ASN A 155 45.66 42.12 0.61
N PRO A 156 46.55 41.50 1.40
CA PRO A 156 46.35 40.16 1.96
C PRO A 156 45.06 39.95 2.77
N ASN A 157 44.45 41.02 3.25
CA ASN A 157 43.24 40.99 4.09
C ASN A 157 41.94 41.13 3.27
N GLY A 158 42.02 41.45 1.98
CA GLY A 158 40.86 41.54 1.09
C GLY A 158 40.73 42.88 0.36
N VAL A 159 39.87 42.90 -0.66
CA VAL A 159 39.52 44.11 -1.42
C VAL A 159 38.03 44.11 -1.70
N VAL A 160 37.34 45.20 -1.36
CA VAL A 160 35.90 45.36 -1.61
C VAL A 160 35.65 46.61 -2.44
N PHE A 161 35.08 46.41 -3.63
CA PHE A 161 34.50 47.47 -4.46
C PHE A 161 33.01 47.56 -4.12
N SER A 162 32.60 48.60 -3.41
CA SER A 162 31.20 48.75 -3.00
C SER A 162 30.28 49.06 -4.19
N LYS A 163 28.96 49.04 -3.96
CA LYS A 163 27.95 49.39 -4.98
C LYS A 163 28.12 50.76 -5.64
N THR A 164 28.80 51.70 -4.98
CA THR A 164 29.03 53.06 -5.50
C THR A 164 30.38 53.22 -6.19
N ALA A 165 31.23 52.19 -6.15
CA ALA A 165 32.57 52.24 -6.71
C ALA A 165 32.54 52.38 -8.23
N GLN A 166 33.36 53.28 -8.75
CA GLN A 166 33.59 53.47 -10.19
C GLN A 166 35.09 53.36 -10.47
N VAL A 167 35.52 52.27 -11.10
CA VAL A 167 36.91 52.02 -11.44
C VAL A 167 37.08 52.12 -12.95
N ASN A 168 37.83 53.12 -13.44
CA ASN A 168 38.07 53.37 -14.87
C ASN A 168 39.57 53.42 -15.15
N ILE A 169 40.13 52.36 -15.72
CA ILE A 169 41.60 52.15 -15.73
C ILE A 169 42.10 51.54 -17.06
N GLY A 170 43.41 51.48 -17.28
CA GLY A 170 43.99 50.71 -18.38
C GLY A 170 43.91 49.19 -18.16
N GLY A 171 44.04 48.75 -16.90
CA GLY A 171 43.81 47.36 -16.47
C GLY A 171 44.02 47.20 -14.95
N LEU A 172 43.37 46.20 -14.35
CA LEU A 172 43.34 45.92 -12.91
C LEU A 172 43.97 44.56 -12.61
N VAL A 173 44.84 44.52 -11.61
CA VAL A 173 45.13 43.29 -10.88
C VAL A 173 44.83 43.55 -9.40
N ALA A 174 43.70 43.06 -8.91
CA ALA A 174 43.40 43.09 -7.48
C ALA A 174 43.70 41.71 -6.90
N SER A 175 44.49 41.65 -5.83
CA SER A 175 44.86 40.37 -5.24
C SER A 175 45.02 40.40 -3.73
N THR A 176 44.67 39.29 -3.08
CA THR A 176 45.04 39.02 -1.69
C THR A 176 46.37 38.27 -1.58
N LEU A 177 47.03 38.02 -2.71
CA LEU A 177 48.34 37.41 -2.77
C LEU A 177 49.40 38.52 -2.86
N ASN A 178 50.59 38.21 -2.38
CA ASN A 178 51.72 39.13 -2.37
C ASN A 178 52.58 38.96 -3.60
N LEU A 179 53.24 40.04 -3.99
CA LEU A 179 54.23 40.10 -5.06
C LEU A 179 55.57 40.54 -4.45
N THR A 180 56.69 40.02 -4.95
CA THR A 180 58.02 40.44 -4.50
C THR A 180 58.63 41.49 -5.42
N ASP A 181 59.52 42.34 -4.91
CA ASP A 181 60.23 43.34 -5.72
C ASP A 181 61.05 42.72 -6.86
N ALA A 182 61.52 41.48 -6.69
CA ALA A 182 62.23 40.74 -7.73
C ALA A 182 61.32 40.37 -8.91
N ASP A 183 60.06 40.00 -8.65
CA ASP A 183 59.07 39.74 -9.70
C ASP A 183 58.76 41.02 -10.50
N ILE A 184 58.69 42.17 -9.80
CA ILE A 184 58.43 43.49 -10.40
C ILE A 184 59.55 43.89 -11.37
N GLN A 185 60.81 43.67 -10.99
CA GLN A 185 61.96 44.02 -11.83
C GLN A 185 62.08 43.14 -13.09
N ASN A 186 61.64 41.89 -13.01
CA ASN A 186 61.73 40.92 -14.10
C ASN A 186 60.54 40.95 -15.05
N GLY A 187 59.50 41.76 -14.78
CA GLY A 187 58.30 41.86 -15.63
C GLY A 187 57.45 40.59 -15.67
N LYS A 188 57.69 39.65 -14.74
CA LYS A 188 56.95 38.39 -14.60
C LYS A 188 56.41 38.33 -13.18
N PHE A 189 55.10 38.49 -13.02
CA PHE A 189 54.48 38.68 -11.73
C PHE A 189 54.01 37.33 -11.16
N THR A 190 54.80 36.78 -10.22
CA THR A 190 54.42 35.57 -9.47
C THR A 190 53.76 35.97 -8.15
N LEU A 191 52.43 35.98 -8.12
CA LEU A 191 51.64 36.26 -6.93
C LEU A 191 51.59 35.01 -6.04
N LYS A 192 51.89 35.16 -4.74
CA LYS A 192 51.88 34.07 -3.75
C LYS A 192 51.17 34.47 -2.46
N GLY A 193 50.34 33.58 -1.92
CA GLY A 193 49.67 33.74 -0.63
C GLY A 193 49.63 32.44 0.17
N ASP A 194 49.15 32.52 1.42
CA ASP A 194 48.91 31.32 2.23
C ASP A 194 47.72 30.54 1.64
N PRO A 195 47.88 29.24 1.30
CA PRO A 195 46.79 28.40 0.79
C PRO A 195 45.63 28.20 1.77
N ASN A 196 45.81 28.54 3.05
CA ASN A 196 44.78 28.50 4.08
C ASN A 196 44.11 29.85 4.34
N ASN A 197 44.55 30.93 3.66
CA ASN A 197 43.92 32.23 3.78
C ASN A 197 42.46 32.16 3.27
N THR A 198 41.56 32.90 3.92
CA THR A 198 40.14 32.98 3.56
C THR A 198 39.73 34.36 3.05
N ALA A 199 40.69 35.28 2.87
CA ALA A 199 40.44 36.64 2.39
C ALA A 199 39.66 36.63 1.05
N SER A 200 38.82 37.64 0.88
CA SER A 200 37.94 37.77 -0.28
C SER A 200 38.25 39.00 -1.12
N ILE A 201 37.96 38.89 -2.42
CA ILE A 201 37.76 40.05 -3.29
C ILE A 201 36.30 40.09 -3.69
N GLU A 202 35.64 41.22 -3.43
CA GLU A 202 34.22 41.38 -3.72
C GLU A 202 33.98 42.62 -4.58
N ASN A 203 33.46 42.43 -5.80
CA ASN A 203 32.99 43.52 -6.64
C ASN A 203 31.47 43.64 -6.59
N HIS A 204 30.99 44.75 -6.04
CA HIS A 204 29.59 45.17 -6.05
C HIS A 204 29.38 46.40 -6.95
N GLY A 205 30.45 47.04 -7.41
CA GLY A 205 30.44 48.28 -8.18
C GLY A 205 30.66 48.08 -9.67
N THR A 206 31.18 49.10 -10.35
CA THR A 206 31.50 49.04 -11.80
C THR A 206 33.01 49.13 -12.02
N ILE A 207 33.56 48.14 -12.73
CA ILE A 207 34.96 48.12 -13.17
C ILE A 207 34.97 48.17 -14.71
N HIS A 208 35.62 49.18 -15.27
CA HIS A 208 35.74 49.39 -16.70
C HIS A 208 37.21 49.56 -17.08
N THR A 209 37.67 48.81 -18.08
CA THR A 209 39.01 49.00 -18.64
C THR A 209 38.97 49.73 -19.97
N ALA A 210 40.07 50.40 -20.30
CA ALA A 210 40.36 50.81 -21.66
C ALA A 210 40.40 49.60 -22.60
N ASN A 211 40.34 49.89 -23.91
CA ASN A 211 40.38 48.88 -24.95
C ASN A 211 41.65 48.01 -24.86
N GLY A 212 41.50 46.68 -24.88
CA GLY A 212 42.59 45.71 -24.71
C GLY A 212 43.02 45.47 -23.26
N GLY A 213 42.39 46.14 -22.29
CA GLY A 213 42.72 46.04 -20.87
C GLY A 213 42.39 44.69 -20.23
N THR A 214 43.01 44.40 -19.09
CA THR A 214 42.79 43.16 -18.33
C THR A 214 42.22 43.48 -16.95
N VAL A 215 41.27 42.68 -16.46
CA VAL A 215 40.88 42.64 -15.04
C VAL A 215 41.20 41.26 -14.49
N ALA A 216 42.07 41.18 -13.50
CA ALA A 216 42.35 39.95 -12.76
C ALA A 216 42.04 40.14 -11.28
N LEU A 217 41.03 39.43 -10.78
CA LEU A 217 40.68 39.35 -9.35
C LEU A 217 41.16 38.00 -8.82
N ILE A 218 42.19 38.02 -7.97
CA ILE A 218 42.93 36.81 -7.56
C ILE A 218 42.95 36.70 -6.04
N ALA A 219 42.16 35.78 -5.48
CA ALA A 219 42.06 35.54 -4.04
C ALA A 219 41.50 34.14 -3.75
N PRO A 220 41.65 33.58 -2.53
CA PRO A 220 40.98 32.34 -2.16
C PRO A 220 39.46 32.37 -2.44
N ASN A 221 38.80 33.50 -2.20
CA ASN A 221 37.39 33.72 -2.52
C ASN A 221 37.24 34.98 -3.40
N VAL A 222 36.60 34.84 -4.56
CA VAL A 222 36.33 35.95 -5.48
C VAL A 222 34.83 36.01 -5.76
N LYS A 223 34.23 37.18 -5.56
CA LYS A 223 32.81 37.40 -5.82
C LYS A 223 32.59 38.61 -6.71
N ASN A 224 31.79 38.44 -7.76
CA ASN A 224 31.29 39.53 -8.59
C ASN A 224 29.76 39.56 -8.55
N ILE A 225 29.20 40.63 -7.97
CA ILE A 225 27.77 40.97 -7.99
C ILE A 225 27.54 42.24 -8.84
N GLY A 226 28.60 43.04 -9.03
CA GLY A 226 28.60 44.25 -9.84
C GLY A 226 28.78 44.00 -11.33
N SER A 227 29.35 44.98 -12.04
CA SER A 227 29.64 44.90 -13.47
C SER A 227 31.13 45.04 -13.75
N ILE A 228 31.66 44.19 -14.62
CA ILE A 228 33.03 44.27 -15.15
C ILE A 228 32.92 44.37 -16.68
N VAL A 229 33.57 45.37 -17.27
CA VAL A 229 33.55 45.60 -18.73
C VAL A 229 34.97 45.76 -19.26
N THR A 230 35.40 44.85 -20.14
CA THR A 230 36.76 44.80 -20.71
C THR A 230 36.73 44.67 -22.25
N PRO A 231 36.49 45.76 -23.00
CA PRO A 231 36.40 45.71 -24.47
C PRO A 231 37.72 45.26 -25.12
N ASN A 232 37.67 44.31 -26.05
CA ASN A 232 38.80 43.59 -26.66
C ASN A 232 39.83 43.07 -25.64
N GLY A 233 39.42 42.94 -24.37
CA GLY A 233 40.28 42.66 -23.24
C GLY A 233 40.07 41.27 -22.65
N THR A 234 40.53 41.07 -21.42
CA THR A 234 40.30 39.81 -20.70
C THR A 234 39.88 40.05 -19.26
N THR A 235 38.97 39.21 -18.75
CA THR A 235 38.59 39.19 -17.33
C THR A 235 38.90 37.83 -16.73
N HIS A 236 39.67 37.80 -15.64
CA HIS A 236 40.00 36.62 -14.85
C HIS A 236 39.44 36.78 -13.42
N LEU A 237 38.54 35.89 -13.02
CA LEU A 237 38.20 35.66 -11.61
C LEU A 237 38.86 34.35 -11.19
N THR A 238 39.80 34.40 -10.24
CA THR A 238 40.65 33.25 -9.94
C THR A 238 40.76 32.98 -8.45
N SER A 239 40.41 31.75 -8.07
CA SER A 239 40.65 31.16 -6.76
C SER A 239 41.88 30.25 -6.78
N ALA A 240 42.96 30.74 -6.15
CA ALA A 240 44.27 30.11 -6.12
C ALA A 240 45.16 30.70 -5.01
N SER A 241 46.20 29.96 -4.59
CA SER A 241 47.24 30.43 -3.65
C SER A 241 48.50 30.91 -4.37
N GLN A 242 48.66 30.54 -5.64
CA GLN A 242 49.74 31.02 -6.49
C GLN A 242 49.29 31.19 -7.95
N VAL A 243 49.53 32.37 -8.51
CA VAL A 243 49.27 32.70 -9.92
C VAL A 243 50.47 33.40 -10.51
N THR A 244 50.86 33.02 -11.73
CA THR A 244 51.87 33.71 -12.52
C THR A 244 51.20 34.43 -13.68
N LEU A 245 51.46 35.72 -13.84
CA LEU A 245 51.05 36.48 -15.03
C LEU A 245 52.18 37.32 -15.62
N ALA A 246 52.07 37.63 -16.90
CA ALA A 246 52.97 38.54 -17.60
C ALA A 246 52.17 39.52 -18.46
N LEU A 247 52.59 40.79 -18.43
CA LEU A 247 52.02 41.85 -19.25
C LEU A 247 53.08 42.30 -20.26
N GLN A 248 52.70 42.37 -21.54
CA GLN A 248 53.50 42.97 -22.60
C GLN A 248 52.71 44.14 -23.19
N ASP A 249 53.29 45.33 -23.17
CA ASP A 249 52.63 46.56 -23.64
C ASP A 249 51.24 46.77 -23.00
N GLY A 250 51.10 46.45 -21.71
CA GLY A 250 49.85 46.56 -20.96
C GLY A 250 48.82 45.46 -21.24
N SER A 251 49.10 44.54 -22.16
CA SER A 251 48.23 43.40 -22.51
C SER A 251 48.71 42.10 -21.85
N LEU A 252 47.78 41.26 -21.40
CA LEU A 252 48.08 39.96 -20.79
C LEU A 252 48.58 38.95 -21.84
N THR A 253 49.82 38.48 -21.68
CA THR A 253 50.44 37.48 -22.58
C THR A 253 50.62 36.11 -21.93
N GLN A 254 50.65 36.06 -20.60
CA GLN A 254 50.71 34.81 -19.84
C GLN A 254 49.79 34.89 -18.62
N TYR A 255 49.04 33.83 -18.37
CA TYR A 255 48.28 33.61 -17.13
C TYR A 255 48.32 32.13 -16.77
N GLN A 256 48.84 31.80 -15.59
CA GLN A 256 48.97 30.42 -15.13
C GLN A 256 48.61 30.29 -13.65
N VAL A 257 47.69 29.38 -13.34
CA VAL A 257 47.35 29.00 -11.97
C VAL A 257 48.27 27.87 -11.52
N ASN A 258 49.20 28.18 -10.62
CA ASN A 258 50.24 27.25 -10.19
C ASN A 258 49.76 26.36 -9.03
N GLU A 259 49.21 26.96 -7.97
CA GLU A 259 48.78 26.26 -6.74
C GLU A 259 47.36 26.66 -6.33
N GLY A 260 46.57 25.69 -5.87
CA GLY A 260 45.20 25.87 -5.42
C GLY A 260 45.06 26.14 -3.93
N VAL A 261 43.83 26.37 -3.48
CA VAL A 261 43.48 26.66 -2.07
C VAL A 261 42.68 25.50 -1.44
N LEU A 262 42.61 25.47 -0.11
CA LEU A 262 41.85 24.43 0.62
C LEU A 262 40.33 24.53 0.37
N LYS A 263 39.82 25.75 0.35
CA LYS A 263 38.42 26.09 0.05
C LYS A 263 38.41 27.26 -0.92
N GLY A 264 38.26 26.95 -2.21
CA GLY A 264 38.26 27.94 -3.26
C GLY A 264 36.86 28.25 -3.76
N LEU A 265 36.55 29.53 -3.92
CA LEU A 265 35.28 29.97 -4.52
C LEU A 265 35.52 31.09 -5.53
N VAL A 266 34.94 30.91 -6.71
CA VAL A 266 34.63 31.99 -7.65
C VAL A 266 33.12 32.05 -7.81
N ASP A 267 32.50 33.19 -7.51
CA ASP A 267 31.05 33.38 -7.56
C ASP A 267 30.68 34.60 -8.40
N ASN A 268 30.04 34.39 -9.56
CA ASN A 268 29.58 35.46 -10.45
C ASN A 268 28.04 35.49 -10.54
N ASP A 269 27.44 36.39 -9.78
CA ASP A 269 26.01 36.74 -9.81
C ASP A 269 25.76 38.02 -10.62
N GLY A 270 26.82 38.83 -10.83
CA GLY A 270 26.81 40.06 -11.61
C GLY A 270 27.03 39.88 -13.11
N ALA A 271 27.41 40.97 -13.77
CA ALA A 271 27.67 41.00 -15.21
C ALA A 271 29.17 41.12 -15.52
N ILE A 272 29.66 40.32 -16.47
CA ILE A 272 31.00 40.47 -17.05
C ILE A 272 30.84 40.54 -18.57
N ILE A 273 31.32 41.62 -19.18
CA ILE A 273 31.18 41.90 -20.61
C ILE A 273 32.57 42.15 -21.20
N ALA A 274 33.01 41.26 -22.09
CA ALA A 274 34.30 41.28 -22.75
C ALA A 274 34.14 41.10 -24.27
N GLU A 275 33.46 42.03 -24.92
CA GLU A 275 33.30 42.08 -26.38
C GLU A 275 34.64 41.92 -27.11
N ASN A 276 34.71 41.04 -28.12
CA ASN A 276 35.91 40.55 -28.81
C ASN A 276 36.99 39.90 -27.92
N GLY A 277 36.76 39.83 -26.62
CA GLY A 277 37.69 39.43 -25.59
C GLY A 277 37.44 38.02 -25.05
N ALA A 278 37.87 37.80 -23.81
CA ALA A 278 37.70 36.51 -23.12
C ALA A 278 37.39 36.67 -21.63
N ILE A 279 36.62 35.73 -21.08
CA ILE A 279 36.24 35.68 -19.67
C ILE A 279 36.63 34.31 -19.09
N TYR A 280 37.35 34.32 -17.98
CA TYR A 280 37.84 33.14 -17.29
C TYR A 280 37.42 33.16 -15.82
N LEU A 281 36.61 32.20 -15.41
CA LEU A 281 36.29 31.92 -14.00
C LEU A 281 37.00 30.61 -13.64
N THR A 282 37.90 30.67 -12.66
CA THR A 282 38.82 29.57 -12.38
C THR A 282 38.94 29.33 -10.89
N ALA A 283 38.74 28.09 -10.44
CA ALA A 283 39.00 27.70 -9.06
C ALA A 283 39.83 26.40 -9.01
N LYS A 284 41.01 26.45 -8.40
CA LYS A 284 41.91 25.29 -8.26
C LYS A 284 41.95 24.80 -6.82
N ALA A 285 41.82 23.50 -6.63
CA ALA A 285 41.91 22.86 -5.32
C ALA A 285 43.38 22.59 -4.95
N LYS A 286 43.71 22.61 -3.66
CA LYS A 286 45.07 22.33 -3.20
C LYS A 286 45.43 20.84 -3.25
N ASP A 287 44.50 19.98 -2.87
CA ASP A 287 44.64 18.53 -2.80
C ASP A 287 43.27 17.83 -2.96
N GLN A 288 43.24 16.50 -2.92
CA GLN A 288 42.02 15.70 -3.10
C GLN A 288 40.98 15.84 -1.96
N LEU A 289 41.34 16.43 -0.83
CA LEU A 289 40.41 16.68 0.29
C LEU A 289 39.89 18.13 0.29
N SER A 290 40.43 18.96 -0.61
CA SER A 290 40.06 20.35 -0.82
C SER A 290 38.90 20.45 -1.81
N LYS A 291 38.14 21.54 -1.73
CA LYS A 291 37.04 21.80 -2.65
C LYS A 291 37.24 23.15 -3.33
N ALA A 292 37.14 23.17 -4.65
CA ALA A 292 37.20 24.36 -5.48
C ALA A 292 35.90 24.48 -6.28
N VAL A 293 35.21 25.60 -6.13
CA VAL A 293 33.88 25.82 -6.73
C VAL A 293 33.93 27.03 -7.64
N VAL A 294 33.45 26.86 -8.87
CA VAL A 294 33.05 27.96 -9.74
C VAL A 294 31.53 28.01 -9.77
N ASN A 295 30.95 29.15 -9.41
CA ASN A 295 29.52 29.40 -9.42
C ASN A 295 29.20 30.58 -10.33
N HIS A 296 28.18 30.42 -11.15
CA HIS A 296 27.71 31.48 -12.04
C HIS A 296 26.18 31.50 -12.11
N THR A 297 25.56 32.65 -11.85
CA THR A 297 24.10 32.86 -11.96
C THR A 297 23.73 34.14 -12.71
N GLY A 298 24.71 35.02 -12.97
CA GLY A 298 24.52 36.32 -13.64
C GLY A 298 24.62 36.29 -15.17
N LEU A 299 25.36 37.26 -15.74
CA LEU A 299 25.63 37.38 -17.18
C LEU A 299 27.14 37.31 -17.47
N LEU A 300 27.54 36.42 -18.37
CA LEU A 300 28.85 36.44 -19.04
C LEU A 300 28.65 36.66 -20.54
N GLU A 301 29.23 37.73 -21.08
CA GLU A 301 29.08 38.11 -22.48
C GLU A 301 30.44 38.41 -23.13
N ALA A 302 30.84 37.60 -24.10
CA ALA A 302 32.07 37.74 -24.88
C ALA A 302 31.75 37.54 -26.36
N ASN A 303 30.90 38.38 -26.94
CA ASN A 303 30.54 38.27 -28.35
C ASN A 303 31.74 38.60 -29.25
N ARG A 304 31.78 37.99 -30.44
CA ARG A 304 32.71 38.33 -31.52
C ARG A 304 32.03 39.31 -32.45
N VAL A 305 32.53 40.54 -32.51
CA VAL A 305 32.07 41.59 -33.44
C VAL A 305 32.96 41.67 -34.69
N SER A 306 34.18 41.13 -34.62
CA SER A 306 35.12 41.04 -35.74
C SER A 306 35.60 39.61 -35.97
N GLN A 307 35.84 39.26 -37.23
CA GLN A 307 36.38 37.94 -37.61
C GLN A 307 37.70 37.64 -36.88
N ASN A 308 37.84 36.43 -36.34
CA ASN A 308 38.98 35.94 -35.56
C ASN A 308 39.23 36.63 -34.21
N ALA A 309 38.29 37.44 -33.70
CA ALA A 309 38.32 37.85 -32.30
C ALA A 309 38.22 36.63 -31.36
N LYS A 310 38.62 36.77 -30.09
CA LYS A 310 38.62 35.65 -29.13
C LYS A 310 37.22 35.12 -28.87
N GLY A 311 36.33 35.94 -28.32
CA GLY A 311 34.96 35.58 -27.96
C GLY A 311 34.86 34.26 -27.22
N GLU A 312 35.42 34.25 -26.02
CA GLU A 312 35.68 33.02 -25.24
C GLU A 312 35.18 33.18 -23.81
N ILE A 313 34.47 32.18 -23.30
CA ILE A 313 34.03 32.10 -21.91
C ILE A 313 34.44 30.74 -21.36
N ILE A 314 35.24 30.69 -20.31
CA ILE A 314 35.68 29.46 -19.66
C ILE A 314 35.34 29.51 -18.17
N LEU A 315 34.55 28.54 -17.70
CA LEU A 315 34.29 28.25 -16.30
C LEU A 315 34.98 26.93 -15.97
N LEU A 316 36.09 27.01 -15.23
CA LEU A 316 36.99 25.88 -15.01
C LEU A 316 37.24 25.68 -13.51
N GLY A 317 36.56 24.69 -12.95
CA GLY A 317 36.86 24.13 -11.64
C GLY A 317 37.97 23.08 -11.72
N ASP A 318 38.50 22.69 -10.57
CA ASP A 318 39.50 21.64 -10.49
C ASP A 318 39.00 20.32 -11.11
N MET A 319 39.79 19.71 -12.00
CA MET A 319 39.36 18.52 -12.74
C MET A 319 39.50 17.21 -11.95
N ALA A 320 40.14 17.24 -10.78
CA ALA A 320 40.23 16.07 -9.90
C ALA A 320 39.11 16.06 -8.86
N VAL A 321 38.79 17.22 -8.26
CA VAL A 321 37.82 17.32 -7.13
C VAL A 321 36.94 18.56 -7.15
N GLY A 322 37.02 19.39 -8.19
CA GLY A 322 36.30 20.66 -8.28
C GLY A 322 34.85 20.50 -8.75
N GLU A 323 34.09 21.57 -8.53
CA GLU A 323 32.70 21.70 -8.99
C GLU A 323 32.54 22.99 -9.81
N THR A 324 31.81 22.90 -10.91
CA THR A 324 31.36 24.05 -11.69
C THR A 324 29.83 24.04 -11.74
N HIS A 325 29.19 25.07 -11.18
CA HIS A 325 27.75 25.28 -11.20
C HIS A 325 27.40 26.44 -12.13
N VAL A 326 26.49 26.19 -13.08
CA VAL A 326 26.15 27.15 -14.13
C VAL A 326 24.64 27.35 -14.20
N GLY A 327 24.23 28.54 -13.78
CA GLY A 327 22.95 29.19 -14.02
C GLY A 327 23.09 30.39 -14.97
N GLY A 328 22.09 31.25 -15.02
CA GLY A 328 22.19 32.56 -15.67
C GLY A 328 22.33 32.53 -17.19
N THR A 329 23.15 33.43 -17.74
CA THR A 329 23.33 33.62 -19.19
C THR A 329 24.81 33.62 -19.59
N LEU A 330 25.15 32.75 -20.55
CA LEU A 330 26.45 32.67 -21.21
C LEU A 330 26.30 33.03 -22.70
N LYS A 331 26.96 34.09 -23.15
CA LYS A 331 26.88 34.56 -24.55
C LYS A 331 28.26 34.74 -25.16
N ALA A 332 28.53 34.00 -26.22
CA ALA A 332 29.68 34.20 -27.09
C ALA A 332 29.19 34.19 -28.54
N GLU A 333 28.35 35.16 -28.90
CA GLU A 333 27.71 35.20 -30.21
C GLU A 333 28.59 35.89 -31.26
N GLY A 334 28.50 35.47 -32.51
CA GLY A 334 29.11 36.12 -33.67
C GLY A 334 28.18 37.18 -34.27
N LYS A 335 28.63 38.42 -34.30
CA LYS A 335 27.93 39.59 -34.85
C LYS A 335 28.59 40.08 -36.13
N ASN A 336 27.81 40.74 -36.99
CA ASN A 336 28.31 41.37 -38.23
C ASN A 336 29.06 40.39 -39.15
N GLY A 337 28.61 39.13 -39.20
CA GLY A 337 29.22 38.09 -40.03
C GLY A 337 30.48 37.43 -39.45
N ALA A 338 30.82 37.69 -38.17
CA ALA A 338 31.80 36.89 -37.46
C ALA A 338 31.24 35.52 -37.05
N ASP A 339 32.09 34.50 -36.97
CA ASP A 339 31.73 33.20 -36.41
C ASP A 339 31.36 33.33 -34.92
N GLY A 340 30.51 32.43 -34.43
CA GLY A 340 30.22 32.27 -33.02
C GLY A 340 31.48 31.92 -32.21
N GLY A 341 31.44 32.24 -30.93
CA GLY A 341 32.53 32.06 -29.98
C GLY A 341 32.58 30.67 -29.34
N PHE A 342 33.41 30.55 -28.30
CA PHE A 342 33.63 29.31 -27.56
C PHE A 342 33.23 29.48 -26.10
N ILE A 343 32.45 28.52 -25.59
CA ILE A 343 32.04 28.46 -24.19
C ILE A 343 32.48 27.11 -23.64
N GLU A 344 33.11 27.09 -22.47
CA GLU A 344 33.52 25.86 -21.78
C GLU A 344 33.07 25.86 -20.32
N THR A 345 32.51 24.73 -19.89
CA THR A 345 32.11 24.47 -18.51
C THR A 345 32.70 23.13 -18.06
N SER A 346 33.74 23.20 -17.25
CA SER A 346 34.62 22.06 -16.93
C SER A 346 34.94 22.01 -15.45
N ALA A 347 34.94 20.80 -14.87
CA ALA A 347 35.33 20.50 -13.49
C ALA A 347 35.24 18.97 -13.29
N ALA A 348 35.67 18.41 -12.16
CA ALA A 348 35.37 17.01 -11.85
C ALA A 348 33.85 16.73 -11.89
N HIS A 349 33.06 17.67 -11.37
CA HIS A 349 31.60 17.64 -11.42
C HIS A 349 31.03 18.94 -12.00
N VAL A 350 30.13 18.82 -12.98
CA VAL A 350 29.44 19.96 -13.61
C VAL A 350 27.94 19.87 -13.33
N GLU A 351 27.39 20.94 -12.77
CA GLU A 351 25.96 21.09 -12.51
C GLU A 351 25.42 22.28 -13.32
N ILE A 352 24.25 22.11 -13.95
CA ILE A 352 23.68 23.10 -14.87
C ILE A 352 22.20 23.27 -14.52
N ASP A 353 21.80 24.49 -14.21
CA ASP A 353 20.41 24.82 -13.90
C ASP A 353 19.50 24.76 -15.14
N ALA A 354 18.22 24.46 -14.91
CA ALA A 354 17.25 24.30 -16.00
C ALA A 354 17.00 25.60 -16.78
N ASN A 355 17.21 26.77 -16.17
CA ASN A 355 17.00 28.08 -16.79
C ASN A 355 18.26 28.67 -17.43
N THR A 356 19.40 27.97 -17.40
CA THR A 356 20.65 28.42 -18.00
C THR A 356 20.47 28.69 -19.49
N GLN A 357 20.78 29.92 -19.90
CA GLN A 357 20.72 30.36 -21.28
C GLN A 357 22.14 30.39 -21.86
N VAL A 358 22.41 29.54 -22.85
CA VAL A 358 23.71 29.52 -23.54
C VAL A 358 23.49 29.88 -24.99
N SER A 359 24.26 30.84 -25.52
CA SER A 359 24.28 31.13 -26.95
C SER A 359 25.68 31.32 -27.51
N THR A 360 25.92 30.60 -28.60
CA THR A 360 27.09 30.76 -29.47
C THR A 360 26.67 31.00 -30.92
N ALA A 361 25.45 31.54 -31.14
CA ALA A 361 24.95 31.83 -32.48
C ALA A 361 25.85 32.77 -33.27
N SER A 362 25.79 32.66 -34.59
CA SER A 362 26.25 33.70 -35.50
C SER A 362 25.09 34.20 -36.36
N ASP A 363 25.03 35.51 -36.62
CA ASP A 363 23.96 36.10 -37.44
C ASP A 363 23.97 35.58 -38.89
N THR A 364 25.16 35.41 -39.49
CA THR A 364 25.30 34.99 -40.90
C THR A 364 26.47 34.02 -41.18
N ALA A 365 27.29 33.69 -40.18
CA ALA A 365 28.45 32.81 -40.33
C ALA A 365 28.25 31.50 -39.56
N LYS A 366 29.33 30.79 -39.19
CA LYS A 366 29.20 29.54 -38.44
C LYS A 366 28.88 29.83 -36.99
N SER A 367 27.90 29.13 -36.41
CA SER A 367 27.74 29.13 -34.95
C SER A 367 28.96 28.51 -34.27
N GLY A 368 29.14 28.88 -33.00
CA GLY A 368 30.22 28.43 -32.15
C GLY A 368 29.88 27.15 -31.38
N LEU A 369 30.65 26.89 -30.33
CA LEU A 369 30.60 25.64 -29.56
C LEU A 369 30.47 25.92 -28.07
N TRP A 370 29.57 25.17 -27.42
CA TRP A 370 29.58 24.97 -25.98
C TRP A 370 30.13 23.57 -25.64
N LEU A 371 31.23 23.55 -24.88
CA LEU A 371 31.88 22.36 -24.36
C LEU A 371 31.50 22.15 -22.89
N ILE A 372 31.00 20.95 -22.57
CA ILE A 372 30.72 20.49 -21.21
C ILE A 372 31.67 19.34 -20.93
N ASP A 373 32.62 19.49 -20.00
CA ASP A 373 33.69 18.52 -19.74
C ASP A 373 33.83 18.14 -18.25
N PRO A 374 32.96 17.25 -17.74
CA PRO A 374 33.15 16.58 -16.46
C PRO A 374 33.94 15.26 -16.55
N VAL A 375 34.15 14.61 -15.41
CA VAL A 375 34.71 13.24 -15.37
C VAL A 375 33.64 12.19 -15.72
N ASP A 376 32.44 12.33 -15.17
CA ASP A 376 31.23 11.55 -15.49
C ASP A 376 30.03 12.50 -15.57
N ILE A 377 29.01 12.19 -16.39
CA ILE A 377 27.81 13.03 -16.46
C ILE A 377 26.52 12.24 -16.61
N THR A 378 25.51 12.66 -15.84
CA THR A 378 24.11 12.31 -16.07
C THR A 378 23.37 13.54 -16.58
N ILE A 379 22.83 13.46 -17.79
CA ILE A 379 21.95 14.46 -18.37
C ILE A 379 20.52 14.21 -17.86
N ASP A 380 20.19 14.92 -16.78
CA ASP A 380 18.85 15.00 -16.21
C ASP A 380 17.98 16.06 -16.92
N GLY A 381 16.79 16.34 -16.40
CA GLY A 381 15.86 17.29 -17.00
C GLY A 381 16.39 18.73 -17.07
N ALA A 382 17.20 19.15 -16.10
CA ALA A 382 17.77 20.50 -16.07
C ALA A 382 18.85 20.65 -17.15
N LYS A 383 19.83 19.74 -17.15
CA LYS A 383 20.91 19.70 -18.16
C LYS A 383 20.35 19.51 -19.57
N ALA A 384 19.35 18.64 -19.75
CA ALA A 384 18.68 18.47 -21.03
C ALA A 384 18.02 19.77 -21.52
N THR A 385 17.36 20.53 -20.65
CA THR A 385 16.73 21.81 -21.02
C THR A 385 17.76 22.86 -21.45
N ALA A 386 18.87 22.97 -20.71
CA ALA A 386 19.97 23.87 -21.05
C ALA A 386 20.63 23.49 -22.39
N ILE A 387 20.92 22.20 -22.59
CA ILE A 387 21.48 21.67 -23.86
C ILE A 387 20.54 21.95 -25.03
N GLN A 388 19.23 21.73 -24.89
CA GLN A 388 18.25 22.04 -25.94
C GLN A 388 18.22 23.53 -26.30
N THR A 389 18.31 24.39 -25.28
CA THR A 389 18.37 25.84 -25.48
C THR A 389 19.64 26.24 -26.25
N ALA A 390 20.79 25.70 -25.85
CA ALA A 390 22.06 25.94 -26.52
C ALA A 390 22.04 25.46 -27.99
N LEU A 391 21.50 24.27 -28.24
CA LEU A 391 21.36 23.69 -29.58
C LEU A 391 20.50 24.54 -30.50
N ASN A 392 19.60 25.39 -30.01
CA ASN A 392 18.87 26.32 -30.88
C ASN A 392 19.79 27.38 -31.53
N SER A 393 20.99 27.58 -31.01
CA SER A 393 21.87 28.69 -31.41
C SER A 393 23.29 28.24 -31.79
N GLY A 394 23.82 27.15 -31.24
CA GLY A 394 25.15 26.64 -31.57
C GLY A 394 25.36 25.16 -31.29
N ASP A 395 26.55 24.66 -31.62
CA ASP A 395 26.90 23.26 -31.41
C ASP A 395 27.18 22.99 -29.92
N VAL A 396 26.86 21.78 -29.46
CA VAL A 396 27.11 21.35 -28.09
C VAL A 396 27.93 20.06 -28.10
N THR A 397 29.01 20.04 -27.33
CA THR A 397 29.79 18.83 -27.05
C THR A 397 29.75 18.52 -25.57
N VAL A 398 29.18 17.38 -25.22
CA VAL A 398 29.28 16.80 -23.88
C VAL A 398 30.38 15.76 -23.94
N THR A 399 31.44 15.96 -23.19
CA THR A 399 32.61 15.10 -23.13
C THR A 399 32.82 14.64 -21.70
N THR A 400 33.33 13.43 -21.55
CA THR A 400 33.90 12.98 -20.28
C THR A 400 35.40 12.88 -20.44
N ALA A 401 36.17 13.38 -19.48
CA ALA A 401 37.61 13.27 -19.49
C ALA A 401 38.09 12.50 -18.25
N ASN A 402 38.17 11.18 -18.38
CA ASN A 402 38.79 10.31 -17.41
C ASN A 402 40.28 10.17 -17.74
N SER A 403 41.16 10.49 -16.77
CA SER A 403 42.62 10.29 -16.90
C SER A 403 43.35 11.11 -17.98
N ALA A 404 42.70 12.09 -18.62
CA ALA A 404 43.40 13.06 -19.45
C ALA A 404 44.30 13.95 -18.57
N THR A 405 45.59 14.05 -18.89
CA THR A 405 46.49 15.02 -18.26
C THR A 405 46.31 16.37 -18.94
N ASN A 406 45.70 17.33 -18.26
CA ASN A 406 45.67 18.72 -18.72
C ASN A 406 46.77 19.54 -18.02
N SER A 407 46.85 20.84 -18.32
CA SER A 407 47.83 21.73 -17.69
C SER A 407 47.66 21.87 -16.16
N TRP A 408 46.60 21.32 -15.56
CA TRP A 408 46.26 21.41 -14.13
C TRP A 408 46.38 20.09 -13.36
N GLY A 409 46.54 18.94 -14.03
CA GLY A 409 46.74 17.64 -13.38
C GLY A 409 46.08 16.49 -14.15
N ALA A 410 46.00 15.32 -13.50
CA ALA A 410 45.18 14.22 -13.99
C ALA A 410 43.71 14.52 -13.70
N ASN A 411 42.83 14.31 -14.68
CA ASN A 411 41.39 14.44 -14.48
C ASN A 411 40.82 13.24 -13.70
N GLY A 412 39.98 13.53 -12.70
CA GLY A 412 39.29 12.55 -11.86
C GLY A 412 40.13 11.89 -10.77
N THR A 413 39.50 10.96 -10.05
CA THR A 413 40.11 10.24 -8.92
C THR A 413 40.68 8.86 -9.29
N GLY A 414 40.49 8.43 -10.55
CA GLY A 414 40.89 7.13 -11.07
C GLY A 414 39.90 5.99 -10.83
N THR A 415 38.77 6.22 -10.15
CA THR A 415 37.66 5.24 -10.00
C THR A 415 36.47 5.47 -10.91
N ASP A 416 36.37 6.69 -11.45
CA ASP A 416 35.30 7.11 -12.33
C ASP A 416 35.46 6.43 -13.69
N LYS A 417 34.37 6.17 -14.41
CA LYS A 417 34.42 5.37 -15.64
C LYS A 417 34.63 6.23 -16.88
N GLY A 418 34.07 7.42 -16.92
CA GLY A 418 33.97 8.24 -18.13
C GLY A 418 32.70 7.93 -18.93
N ASP A 419 31.58 7.72 -18.24
CA ASP A 419 30.28 7.38 -18.82
C ASP A 419 29.40 8.62 -19.02
N ILE A 420 28.63 8.63 -20.12
CA ILE A 420 27.56 9.59 -20.35
C ILE A 420 26.21 8.90 -20.21
N HIS A 421 25.35 9.38 -19.31
CA HIS A 421 23.98 8.88 -19.13
C HIS A 421 22.95 9.93 -19.59
N VAL A 422 22.18 9.64 -20.64
CA VAL A 422 21.09 10.50 -21.12
C VAL A 422 19.78 10.04 -20.49
N ASN A 423 19.42 10.61 -19.33
CA ASN A 423 18.24 10.20 -18.54
C ASN A 423 16.98 11.04 -18.82
N SER A 424 17.12 12.10 -19.60
CA SER A 424 16.01 12.96 -20.01
C SER A 424 16.10 13.27 -21.49
N ALA A 425 14.93 13.42 -22.14
CA ALA A 425 14.87 13.60 -23.58
C ALA A 425 15.52 14.91 -24.01
N ILE A 426 16.25 14.88 -25.13
CA ILE A 426 16.89 16.06 -25.74
C ILE A 426 16.27 16.24 -27.12
N THR A 427 15.62 17.39 -27.37
CA THR A 427 14.99 17.71 -28.65
C THR A 427 15.40 19.10 -29.14
N TRP A 428 15.83 19.21 -30.39
CA TRP A 428 16.13 20.49 -31.02
C TRP A 428 15.68 20.52 -32.48
N SER A 429 15.39 21.72 -33.00
CA SER A 429 14.89 21.91 -34.37
C SER A 429 15.84 22.70 -35.28
N SER A 430 17.01 23.10 -34.77
CA SER A 430 18.06 23.76 -35.54
C SER A 430 18.93 22.74 -36.30
N ASN A 431 19.84 23.24 -37.14
CA ASN A 431 20.82 22.41 -37.85
C ASN A 431 22.10 22.15 -37.05
N GLN A 432 22.09 22.44 -35.74
CA GLN A 432 23.26 22.29 -34.88
C GLN A 432 23.55 20.83 -34.53
N ALA A 433 24.80 20.59 -34.14
CA ALA A 433 25.31 19.29 -33.75
C ALA A 433 25.32 19.11 -32.24
N LEU A 434 24.81 17.97 -31.78
CA LEU A 434 25.09 17.42 -30.47
C LEU A 434 26.15 16.33 -30.59
N THR A 435 27.28 16.50 -29.91
CA THR A 435 28.32 15.48 -29.77
C THR A 435 28.32 14.94 -28.34
N LEU A 436 28.15 13.62 -28.19
CA LEU A 436 28.36 12.91 -26.93
C LEU A 436 29.68 12.15 -27.05
N ARG A 437 30.69 12.54 -26.28
CA ARG A 437 32.04 11.97 -26.29
C ARG A 437 32.37 11.33 -24.93
N ALA A 438 32.00 10.07 -24.77
CA ALA A 438 32.34 9.28 -23.59
C ALA A 438 33.71 8.62 -23.72
N ASP A 439 34.45 8.63 -22.62
CA ASP A 439 35.72 7.90 -22.51
C ASP A 439 35.45 6.40 -22.36
N ASN A 440 34.35 6.02 -21.71
CA ASN A 440 33.80 4.66 -21.61
C ASN A 440 32.49 4.53 -22.40
N ASP A 441 31.34 4.35 -21.76
CA ASP A 441 30.07 4.01 -22.39
C ASP A 441 29.13 5.22 -22.55
N ILE A 442 28.25 5.15 -23.55
CA ILE A 442 27.12 6.09 -23.67
C ILE A 442 25.82 5.31 -23.39
N HIS A 443 25.14 5.64 -22.29
CA HIS A 443 23.85 5.07 -21.93
C HIS A 443 22.72 6.03 -22.29
N ILE A 444 21.97 5.72 -23.34
CA ILE A 444 20.81 6.51 -23.78
C ILE A 444 19.57 5.88 -23.16
N ASN A 445 19.04 6.50 -22.12
CA ASN A 445 17.89 6.00 -21.36
C ASN A 445 16.59 6.76 -21.69
N ALA A 446 16.68 7.81 -22.52
CA ALA A 446 15.59 8.65 -23.00
C ALA A 446 15.84 9.08 -24.46
N ASN A 447 14.78 9.45 -25.18
CA ASN A 447 14.88 9.77 -26.61
C ASN A 447 15.76 10.99 -26.89
N ILE A 448 16.54 10.94 -27.97
CA ILE A 448 17.24 12.09 -28.54
C ILE A 448 16.60 12.37 -29.90
N SER A 449 16.18 13.61 -30.15
CA SER A 449 15.42 13.99 -31.36
C SER A 449 16.01 15.23 -32.04
N ALA A 450 16.65 15.03 -33.19
CA ALA A 450 17.12 16.09 -34.06
C ALA A 450 16.07 16.38 -35.14
N ASN A 451 15.22 17.37 -34.92
CA ASN A 451 14.11 17.72 -35.80
C ASN A 451 14.50 18.70 -36.90
N GLY A 452 15.66 19.37 -36.78
CA GLY A 452 16.18 20.22 -37.84
C GLY A 452 16.61 19.40 -39.05
N ALA A 453 16.36 19.91 -40.26
CA ALA A 453 16.60 19.20 -41.51
C ALA A 453 18.05 18.68 -41.65
N ASN A 454 19.02 19.38 -41.05
CA ASN A 454 20.42 18.97 -41.00
C ASN A 454 20.96 18.88 -39.57
N GLY A 455 20.10 18.77 -38.55
CA GLY A 455 20.51 18.62 -37.16
C GLY A 455 21.31 17.33 -36.99
N LYS A 456 22.47 17.40 -36.32
CA LYS A 456 23.45 16.29 -36.28
C LYS A 456 23.60 15.68 -34.89
N LEU A 457 23.82 14.38 -34.86
CA LEU A 457 24.15 13.64 -33.65
C LEU A 457 25.43 12.83 -33.86
N HIS A 458 26.42 13.05 -33.00
CA HIS A 458 27.69 12.33 -33.01
C HIS A 458 27.85 11.56 -31.70
N LEU A 459 28.00 10.23 -31.78
CA LEU A 459 28.24 9.37 -30.63
C LEU A 459 29.68 8.85 -30.66
N GLN A 460 30.50 9.29 -29.72
CA GLN A 460 31.89 8.88 -29.60
C GLN A 460 32.07 8.19 -28.25
N TYR A 461 32.40 6.90 -28.25
CA TYR A 461 32.48 6.07 -27.05
C TYR A 461 33.81 5.31 -27.01
N GLY A 462 34.22 4.85 -25.83
CA GLY A 462 35.49 4.17 -25.62
C GLY A 462 36.71 5.02 -25.98
N GLN A 463 36.64 6.35 -25.86
CA GLN A 463 37.64 7.26 -26.45
C GLN A 463 39.04 7.13 -25.81
N THR A 464 39.13 6.89 -24.50
CA THR A 464 40.42 6.85 -23.77
C THR A 464 40.54 5.64 -22.84
N THR A 465 39.51 4.79 -22.74
CA THR A 465 39.49 3.67 -21.79
C THR A 465 40.17 2.42 -22.31
N THR A 466 40.62 1.57 -21.38
CA THR A 466 41.07 0.20 -21.68
C THR A 466 39.90 -0.76 -21.94
N ASN A 467 38.65 -0.31 -21.82
CA ASN A 467 37.46 -1.12 -22.06
C ASN A 467 37.27 -1.36 -23.56
N THR A 468 37.76 -2.49 -24.05
CA THR A 468 37.59 -2.90 -25.45
C THR A 468 36.14 -3.16 -25.82
N ASP A 469 35.25 -3.32 -24.84
CA ASP A 469 33.83 -3.62 -25.03
C ASP A 469 32.94 -2.38 -24.96
N ALA A 470 33.53 -1.18 -24.79
CA ALA A 470 32.79 0.08 -24.74
C ALA A 470 31.86 0.26 -25.95
N ASN A 471 30.65 0.76 -25.69
CA ASN A 471 29.58 0.93 -26.68
C ASN A 471 28.61 2.08 -26.35
N TYR A 472 27.69 2.36 -27.28
CA TYR A 472 26.44 3.06 -26.97
C TYR A 472 25.31 2.06 -26.77
N TYR A 473 24.45 2.34 -25.80
CA TYR A 473 23.31 1.50 -25.44
C TYR A 473 22.02 2.30 -25.55
N LEU A 474 21.05 1.77 -26.30
CA LEU A 474 19.69 2.30 -26.36
C LEU A 474 18.83 1.51 -25.37
N ASN A 475 18.67 2.07 -24.17
CA ASN A 475 17.99 1.43 -23.05
C ASN A 475 16.54 1.92 -22.94
N ASN A 476 15.71 1.22 -22.16
CA ASN A 476 14.35 1.65 -21.82
C ASN A 476 13.46 1.95 -23.05
N GLY A 477 13.72 1.30 -24.19
CA GLY A 477 13.00 1.56 -25.44
C GLY A 477 13.29 2.94 -26.06
N SER A 478 14.37 3.62 -25.64
CA SER A 478 14.76 4.93 -26.18
C SER A 478 15.06 4.84 -27.67
N LYS A 479 14.69 5.87 -28.42
CA LYS A 479 14.93 6.00 -29.86
C LYS A 479 15.80 7.23 -30.16
N LEU A 480 16.54 7.16 -31.27
CA LEU A 480 17.25 8.31 -31.86
C LEU A 480 16.47 8.79 -33.08
N ASN A 481 15.63 9.81 -32.90
CA ASN A 481 14.81 10.35 -33.98
C ASN A 481 15.61 11.36 -34.79
N LEU A 482 15.83 11.09 -36.07
CA LEU A 482 16.73 11.85 -36.93
C LEU A 482 16.09 12.09 -38.30
N GLN A 483 16.31 13.26 -38.88
CA GLN A 483 15.89 13.55 -40.26
C GLN A 483 16.77 12.80 -41.27
N ALA A 484 16.22 12.50 -42.45
CA ALA A 484 16.97 11.81 -43.50
C ALA A 484 18.17 12.64 -43.99
N GLY A 485 19.35 12.01 -44.09
CA GLY A 485 20.57 12.71 -44.46
C GLY A 485 21.85 12.05 -43.94
N ASN A 486 22.97 12.78 -43.98
CA ASN A 486 24.27 12.34 -43.46
C ASN A 486 24.58 13.12 -42.16
N ASN A 487 23.73 12.93 -41.17
CA ASN A 487 23.69 13.70 -39.93
C ASN A 487 23.87 12.83 -38.68
N PHE A 488 24.27 11.57 -38.84
CA PHE A 488 24.61 10.67 -37.74
C PHE A 488 25.98 10.03 -37.95
N SER A 489 26.79 10.00 -36.89
CA SER A 489 28.03 9.24 -36.91
C SER A 489 28.39 8.64 -35.56
N THR A 490 29.14 7.54 -35.61
CA THR A 490 29.66 6.86 -34.43
C THR A 490 31.18 6.77 -34.49
N LYS A 491 31.86 6.85 -33.35
CA LYS A 491 33.31 6.62 -33.27
C LYS A 491 33.64 5.80 -32.02
N LYS A 492 34.31 4.66 -32.18
CA LYS A 492 34.82 3.86 -31.07
C LYS A 492 36.32 4.07 -30.90
N GLY A 493 36.75 4.55 -29.73
CA GLY A 493 38.17 4.78 -29.46
C GLY A 493 38.89 5.58 -30.55
N SER A 494 40.04 5.06 -30.96
CA SER A 494 40.87 5.60 -32.04
C SER A 494 40.44 5.17 -33.45
N GLU A 495 39.32 4.44 -33.60
CA GLU A 495 38.79 4.10 -34.91
C GLU A 495 38.39 5.36 -35.71
N ILE A 496 38.36 5.23 -37.04
CA ILE A 496 37.85 6.28 -37.92
C ILE A 496 36.36 6.44 -37.65
N ALA A 497 35.89 7.69 -37.56
CA ALA A 497 34.48 7.98 -37.42
C ALA A 497 33.69 7.34 -38.56
N LYS A 498 32.62 6.62 -38.20
CA LYS A 498 31.74 5.95 -39.14
C LYS A 498 30.52 6.81 -39.36
N ASP A 499 30.41 7.36 -40.55
CA ASP A 499 29.24 8.12 -40.98
C ASP A 499 28.15 7.18 -41.49
N TYR A 500 26.90 7.52 -41.18
CA TYR A 500 25.72 6.79 -41.61
C TYR A 500 24.80 7.69 -42.44
N THR A 501 24.15 7.09 -43.42
CA THR A 501 22.99 7.69 -44.06
C THR A 501 21.74 7.33 -43.26
N VAL A 502 21.06 8.34 -42.75
CA VAL A 502 19.79 8.23 -42.03
C VAL A 502 18.65 8.05 -43.03
N ILE A 503 17.87 6.99 -42.84
CA ILE A 503 16.70 6.62 -43.63
C ILE A 503 15.45 6.82 -42.77
N THR A 504 14.44 7.50 -43.31
CA THR A 504 13.15 7.72 -42.64
C THR A 504 11.94 7.25 -43.46
N THR A 505 12.16 6.74 -44.68
CA THR A 505 11.08 6.30 -45.57
C THR A 505 11.45 5.02 -46.32
N VAL A 506 10.44 4.28 -46.77
CA VAL A 506 10.63 3.07 -47.60
C VAL A 506 11.18 3.41 -49.00
N GLY A 507 10.93 4.62 -49.49
CA GLY A 507 11.31 5.09 -50.83
C GLY A 507 10.25 4.80 -51.89
N ALA A 508 10.68 4.72 -53.14
CA ALA A 508 9.84 4.36 -54.29
C ALA A 508 10.25 2.99 -54.86
N SER A 509 9.31 2.33 -55.57
CA SER A 509 9.57 1.05 -56.24
C SER A 509 10.79 1.15 -57.17
N GLY A 510 11.82 0.33 -56.89
CA GLY A 510 13.05 0.29 -57.68
C GLY A 510 14.04 1.43 -57.42
N SER A 511 13.88 2.19 -56.33
CA SER A 511 14.85 3.21 -55.92
C SER A 511 16.28 2.67 -55.82
N MET A 512 17.25 3.48 -56.26
CA MET A 512 18.70 3.23 -56.19
C MET A 512 19.45 4.46 -55.64
N THR A 513 18.76 5.32 -54.88
CA THR A 513 19.29 6.62 -54.46
C THR A 513 20.34 6.55 -53.35
N GLY A 514 20.38 5.44 -52.62
CA GLY A 514 21.12 5.31 -51.37
C GLY A 514 20.59 6.18 -50.22
N LYS A 515 19.39 6.76 -50.31
CA LYS A 515 18.83 7.70 -49.32
C LYS A 515 17.52 7.24 -48.67
N ASP A 516 16.95 6.15 -49.16
CA ASP A 516 15.72 5.53 -48.69
C ASP A 516 15.93 4.01 -48.57
N LEU A 517 15.01 3.29 -47.91
CA LEU A 517 15.20 1.86 -47.62
C LEU A 517 15.40 1.03 -48.89
N GLN A 518 14.57 1.22 -49.91
CA GLN A 518 14.72 0.53 -51.20
C GLN A 518 16.01 0.97 -51.91
N GLY A 519 16.36 2.25 -51.78
CA GLY A 519 17.50 2.92 -52.38
C GLY A 519 18.86 2.43 -51.91
N MET A 520 18.96 1.71 -50.79
CA MET A 520 20.21 1.09 -50.31
C MET A 520 20.88 0.20 -51.37
N ASN A 521 20.11 -0.37 -52.31
CA ASN A 521 20.67 -1.12 -53.45
C ASN A 521 21.59 -0.27 -54.36
N GLY A 522 21.48 1.07 -54.32
CA GLY A 522 22.38 1.99 -55.01
C GLY A 522 23.77 2.11 -54.41
N ASN A 523 23.95 1.77 -53.14
CA ASN A 523 25.24 1.82 -52.45
C ASN A 523 25.37 0.73 -51.38
N LEU A 524 25.72 -0.48 -51.81
CA LEU A 524 25.78 -1.67 -50.96
C LEU A 524 26.95 -1.70 -49.97
N THR A 525 27.88 -0.74 -50.04
CA THR A 525 28.98 -0.59 -49.07
C THR A 525 28.70 0.50 -48.03
N GLY A 526 27.59 1.24 -48.16
CA GLY A 526 27.21 2.31 -47.25
C GLY A 526 26.75 1.82 -45.87
N ASN A 527 26.90 2.66 -44.86
CA ASN A 527 26.32 2.42 -43.53
C ASN A 527 25.00 3.20 -43.42
N TYR A 528 24.01 2.56 -42.82
CA TYR A 528 22.63 3.04 -42.80
C TYR A 528 22.06 2.96 -41.40
N VAL A 529 21.30 3.98 -41.01
CA VAL A 529 20.47 3.93 -39.81
C VAL A 529 19.03 4.29 -40.11
N LEU A 530 18.09 3.79 -39.31
CA LEU A 530 16.72 4.30 -39.31
C LEU A 530 16.61 5.49 -38.35
N GLY A 531 16.14 6.64 -38.86
CA GLY A 531 15.86 7.83 -38.04
C GLY A 531 14.40 7.97 -37.64
N ALA A 532 13.54 7.06 -38.12
CA ALA A 532 12.11 6.98 -37.84
C ALA A 532 11.60 5.55 -38.08
N ASP A 533 10.45 5.21 -37.49
CA ASP A 533 9.73 3.99 -37.88
C ASP A 533 9.26 4.12 -39.34
N ILE A 534 9.40 3.07 -40.13
CA ILE A 534 9.06 3.06 -41.56
C ILE A 534 7.76 2.27 -41.77
N ASP A 535 6.77 2.90 -42.35
CA ASP A 535 5.64 2.20 -42.97
C ASP A 535 6.03 1.75 -44.40
N ALA A 536 6.04 0.43 -44.61
CA ALA A 536 6.36 -0.22 -45.88
C ALA A 536 5.14 -0.93 -46.50
N SER A 537 3.92 -0.66 -46.03
CA SER A 537 2.70 -1.31 -46.51
C SER A 537 2.45 -1.14 -48.01
N ASP A 538 2.86 -0.02 -48.60
CA ASP A 538 2.76 0.24 -50.04
C ASP A 538 3.54 -0.76 -50.91
N THR A 539 4.54 -1.44 -50.34
CA THR A 539 5.38 -2.39 -51.08
C THR A 539 4.60 -3.54 -51.68
N VAL A 540 3.41 -3.89 -51.14
CA VAL A 540 2.54 -4.94 -51.70
C VAL A 540 2.20 -4.72 -53.18
N ASN A 541 2.10 -3.46 -53.62
CA ASN A 541 1.76 -3.09 -54.99
C ASN A 541 2.98 -2.87 -55.88
N TRP A 542 4.19 -2.97 -55.34
CA TRP A 542 5.42 -2.68 -56.08
C TRP A 542 5.81 -3.82 -57.01
N ASN A 543 6.55 -3.49 -58.06
CA ASN A 543 7.11 -4.46 -59.02
C ASN A 543 6.06 -5.45 -59.56
N SER A 544 4.87 -4.96 -59.92
CA SER A 544 3.73 -5.78 -60.39
C SER A 544 3.28 -6.85 -59.37
N GLY A 545 3.27 -6.50 -58.08
CA GLY A 545 2.89 -7.41 -56.98
C GLY A 545 4.03 -8.31 -56.50
N ALA A 546 5.25 -8.15 -57.03
CA ALA A 546 6.44 -8.85 -56.55
C ALA A 546 7.02 -8.26 -55.26
N GLY A 547 6.50 -7.13 -54.78
CA GLY A 547 6.94 -6.54 -53.52
C GLY A 547 8.24 -5.76 -53.62
N PHE A 548 8.82 -5.44 -52.47
CA PHE A 548 10.14 -4.83 -52.30
C PHE A 548 11.24 -5.66 -53.02
N ASN A 549 12.26 -4.98 -53.57
CA ASN A 549 13.46 -5.64 -54.10
C ASN A 549 14.46 -5.83 -52.95
N PRO A 550 14.81 -7.08 -52.55
CA PRO A 550 15.79 -7.34 -51.49
C PRO A 550 17.08 -6.55 -51.66
N ILE A 551 17.67 -6.11 -50.54
CA ILE A 551 18.94 -5.37 -50.53
C ILE A 551 20.10 -6.35 -50.70
N GLY A 552 20.90 -6.14 -51.74
CA GLY A 552 21.99 -7.04 -52.12
C GLY A 552 21.52 -8.30 -52.84
N SER A 553 22.41 -8.84 -53.66
CA SER A 553 22.17 -9.99 -54.53
C SER A 553 23.35 -10.96 -54.50
N SER A 554 23.25 -12.06 -55.26
CA SER A 554 24.36 -13.01 -55.40
C SER A 554 25.59 -12.41 -56.07
N SER A 555 25.44 -11.40 -56.93
CA SER A 555 26.54 -10.72 -57.62
C SER A 555 27.12 -9.54 -56.86
N ALA A 556 26.35 -8.95 -55.93
CA ALA A 556 26.78 -7.82 -55.11
C ALA A 556 26.11 -7.90 -53.74
N ALA A 557 26.86 -8.30 -52.72
CA ALA A 557 26.34 -8.38 -51.35
C ALA A 557 26.40 -7.02 -50.65
N PHE A 558 25.48 -6.79 -49.71
CA PHE A 558 25.58 -5.67 -48.77
C PHE A 558 26.72 -5.93 -47.76
N THR A 559 27.63 -4.96 -47.59
CA THR A 559 28.81 -5.08 -46.73
C THR A 559 28.91 -3.99 -45.67
N GLY A 560 27.88 -3.15 -45.54
CA GLY A 560 27.82 -2.07 -44.58
C GLY A 560 27.27 -2.47 -43.21
N VAL A 561 26.89 -1.46 -42.43
CA VAL A 561 26.12 -1.59 -41.18
C VAL A 561 24.68 -1.13 -41.42
N PHE A 562 23.71 -1.83 -40.87
CA PHE A 562 22.31 -1.40 -40.84
C PHE A 562 21.80 -1.39 -39.40
N ASP A 563 21.63 -0.20 -38.81
CA ASP A 563 21.16 -0.03 -37.43
C ASP A 563 19.76 0.59 -37.40
N GLY A 564 18.81 -0.06 -36.75
CA GLY A 564 17.45 0.47 -36.60
C GLY A 564 17.35 1.61 -35.60
N LEU A 565 18.35 1.82 -34.72
CA LEU A 565 18.27 2.78 -33.61
C LEU A 565 16.96 2.66 -32.81
N ASN A 566 16.52 1.41 -32.59
CA ASN A 566 15.23 1.00 -31.99
C ASN A 566 13.97 1.37 -32.81
N HIS A 567 14.12 1.73 -34.08
CA HIS A 567 13.02 1.87 -35.03
C HIS A 567 12.68 0.56 -35.75
N ALA A 568 11.43 0.47 -36.21
CA ALA A 568 10.93 -0.69 -36.93
C ALA A 568 10.48 -0.36 -38.35
N VAL A 569 10.60 -1.35 -39.24
CA VAL A 569 9.93 -1.38 -40.54
C VAL A 569 8.64 -2.19 -40.37
N ASN A 570 7.50 -1.61 -40.73
CA ASN A 570 6.18 -2.22 -40.58
C ASN A 570 5.55 -2.50 -41.94
N GLY A 571 4.94 -3.68 -42.12
CA GLY A 571 4.12 -3.98 -43.30
C GLY A 571 4.90 -4.29 -44.59
N LEU A 572 6.18 -4.67 -44.49
CA LEU A 572 7.01 -4.98 -45.66
C LEU A 572 6.50 -6.22 -46.40
N THR A 573 6.26 -6.10 -47.71
CA THR A 573 5.89 -7.22 -48.59
C THR A 573 7.02 -7.55 -49.57
N ILE A 574 7.40 -8.83 -49.66
CA ILE A 574 8.30 -9.37 -50.70
C ILE A 574 7.67 -10.64 -51.27
N ASN A 575 7.43 -10.69 -52.57
CA ASN A 575 6.83 -11.86 -53.24
C ASN A 575 7.70 -12.32 -54.41
N ARG A 576 8.76 -13.08 -54.09
CA ARG A 576 9.81 -13.51 -55.02
C ARG A 576 10.07 -15.02 -54.90
N PRO A 577 9.09 -15.87 -55.29
CA PRO A 577 9.17 -17.32 -55.10
C PRO A 577 10.30 -18.01 -55.87
N ALA A 578 10.91 -17.35 -56.87
CA ALA A 578 12.04 -17.91 -57.62
C ALA A 578 13.41 -17.42 -57.11
N LEU A 579 13.46 -16.42 -56.23
CA LEU A 579 14.71 -15.79 -55.80
C LEU A 579 15.29 -16.49 -54.58
N SER A 580 16.53 -16.96 -54.68
CA SER A 580 17.30 -17.44 -53.53
C SER A 580 17.98 -16.29 -52.81
N GLY A 581 17.96 -16.29 -51.48
CA GLY A 581 18.45 -15.18 -50.67
C GLY A 581 17.41 -14.06 -50.61
N THR A 582 16.21 -14.38 -50.13
CA THR A 582 15.11 -13.42 -49.99
C THR A 582 14.96 -12.99 -48.54
N GLY A 583 14.82 -11.68 -48.32
CA GLY A 583 14.61 -10.98 -47.06
C GLY A 583 14.73 -9.47 -47.28
N LEU A 584 14.61 -8.65 -46.23
CA LEU A 584 14.90 -7.22 -46.34
C LEU A 584 16.31 -7.02 -46.93
N ILE A 585 17.30 -7.71 -46.34
CA ILE A 585 18.63 -7.90 -46.94
C ILE A 585 18.67 -9.27 -47.61
N GLY A 586 18.67 -9.29 -48.95
CA GLY A 586 18.72 -10.54 -49.71
C GLY A 586 20.05 -11.26 -49.48
N ARG A 587 21.17 -10.56 -49.68
CA ARG A 587 22.52 -11.10 -49.46
C ARG A 587 23.46 -10.07 -48.82
N GLY A 588 24.12 -10.47 -47.73
CA GLY A 588 25.13 -9.66 -47.04
C GLY A 588 26.42 -10.43 -46.77
N SER A 589 27.53 -9.70 -46.61
CA SER A 589 28.85 -10.25 -46.27
C SER A 589 29.59 -9.29 -45.34
N ASN A 590 30.06 -9.78 -44.19
CA ASN A 590 30.65 -8.95 -43.13
C ASN A 590 29.73 -7.79 -42.69
N VAL A 591 28.42 -8.08 -42.64
CA VAL A 591 27.38 -7.10 -42.28
C VAL A 591 27.09 -7.14 -40.78
N LYS A 592 26.75 -5.97 -40.23
CA LYS A 592 26.13 -5.87 -38.89
C LYS A 592 24.71 -5.33 -39.03
N ILE A 593 23.74 -6.07 -38.52
CA ILE A 593 22.34 -5.66 -38.40
C ILE A 593 22.04 -5.46 -36.91
N LEU A 594 21.71 -4.24 -36.50
CA LEU A 594 21.61 -3.85 -35.09
C LEU A 594 20.26 -3.19 -34.81
N ASN A 595 19.60 -3.50 -33.70
CA ASN A 595 18.41 -2.77 -33.21
C ASN A 595 17.26 -2.65 -34.23
N VAL A 596 17.09 -3.62 -35.15
CA VAL A 596 16.09 -3.57 -36.22
C VAL A 596 14.85 -4.38 -35.86
N GLY A 597 13.68 -3.71 -35.85
CA GLY A 597 12.39 -4.38 -35.86
C GLY A 597 11.85 -4.56 -37.28
N LEU A 598 11.40 -5.76 -37.63
CA LEU A 598 10.58 -5.98 -38.82
C LEU A 598 9.23 -6.54 -38.39
N SER A 599 8.20 -5.71 -38.49
CA SER A 599 6.87 -6.01 -37.97
C SER A 599 5.86 -6.19 -39.09
N ASN A 600 4.92 -7.11 -38.91
CA ASN A 600 3.83 -7.38 -39.84
C ASN A 600 4.31 -7.61 -41.29
N SER A 601 5.47 -8.25 -41.49
CA SER A 601 6.00 -8.51 -42.84
C SER A 601 5.30 -9.69 -43.52
N ASP A 602 5.17 -9.65 -44.84
CA ASP A 602 4.69 -10.77 -45.66
C ASP A 602 5.73 -11.12 -46.73
N ILE A 603 6.49 -12.19 -46.49
CA ILE A 603 7.68 -12.53 -47.29
C ILE A 603 7.50 -13.91 -47.89
N ILE A 604 7.54 -14.00 -49.22
CA ILE A 604 7.55 -15.23 -50.00
C ILE A 604 8.84 -15.27 -50.80
N GLY A 605 9.71 -16.24 -50.53
CA GLY A 605 11.00 -16.41 -51.19
C GLY A 605 11.22 -17.80 -51.80
N GLY A 606 12.32 -17.95 -52.53
CA GLY A 606 12.78 -19.22 -53.12
C GLY A 606 13.65 -20.03 -52.16
N ARG A 607 14.79 -20.56 -52.65
CA ARG A 607 15.61 -21.55 -51.93
C ARG A 607 16.05 -21.17 -50.51
N ILE A 608 16.47 -19.93 -50.30
CA ILE A 608 16.92 -19.45 -48.98
C ILE A 608 16.12 -18.20 -48.66
N THR A 609 15.34 -18.26 -47.58
CA THR A 609 14.41 -17.17 -47.21
C THR A 609 14.51 -16.87 -45.72
N GLY A 610 14.63 -15.59 -45.37
CA GLY A 610 14.46 -15.10 -44.00
C GLY A 610 13.87 -13.70 -44.01
N ALA A 611 13.31 -13.26 -42.90
CA ALA A 611 12.59 -11.98 -42.92
C ALA A 611 13.53 -10.77 -42.94
N LEU A 612 14.45 -10.68 -41.98
CA LEU A 612 15.46 -9.60 -41.96
C LEU A 612 16.56 -9.85 -43.00
N ALA A 613 17.00 -11.09 -43.12
CA ALA A 613 18.01 -11.45 -44.11
C ALA A 613 17.77 -12.82 -44.74
N GLY A 614 18.02 -12.92 -46.04
CA GLY A 614 18.06 -14.21 -46.73
C GLY A 614 19.35 -14.94 -46.41
N TYR A 615 20.48 -14.33 -46.74
CA TYR A 615 21.79 -14.96 -46.69
C TYR A 615 22.86 -14.00 -46.15
N LEU A 616 23.57 -14.39 -45.10
CA LEU A 616 24.68 -13.60 -44.54
C LEU A 616 25.98 -14.42 -44.48
N SER A 617 27.10 -13.83 -44.86
CA SER A 617 28.41 -14.50 -44.84
C SER A 617 29.51 -13.73 -44.14
N ASN A 618 30.64 -14.40 -43.85
CA ASN A 618 31.90 -13.78 -43.40
C ASN A 618 31.75 -12.88 -42.15
N ASN A 619 31.72 -13.47 -40.95
CA ASN A 619 31.67 -12.74 -39.67
C ASN A 619 30.48 -11.76 -39.52
N SER A 620 29.33 -12.11 -40.09
CA SER A 620 28.13 -11.27 -40.01
C SER A 620 27.40 -11.42 -38.67
N SER A 621 26.69 -10.37 -38.24
CA SER A 621 25.97 -10.36 -36.95
C SER A 621 24.57 -9.76 -37.07
N ILE A 622 23.63 -10.31 -36.29
CA ILE A 622 22.29 -9.76 -36.06
C ILE A 622 22.10 -9.61 -34.55
N ILE A 623 21.92 -8.38 -34.08
CA ILE A 623 21.89 -8.05 -32.65
C ILE A 623 20.66 -7.19 -32.35
N ASN A 624 20.01 -7.41 -31.21
CA ASN A 624 18.85 -6.62 -30.74
C ASN A 624 17.75 -6.48 -31.81
N SER A 625 17.46 -7.54 -32.56
CA SER A 625 16.54 -7.47 -33.70
C SER A 625 15.36 -8.41 -33.54
N TYR A 626 14.23 -8.10 -34.18
CA TYR A 626 13.05 -8.96 -34.10
C TYR A 626 12.23 -9.02 -35.39
N THR A 627 11.49 -10.11 -35.54
CA THR A 627 10.59 -10.31 -36.68
C THR A 627 9.19 -10.79 -36.28
N THR A 628 8.16 -10.21 -36.91
CA THR A 628 6.76 -10.62 -36.82
C THR A 628 6.11 -10.63 -38.20
N GLY A 629 5.00 -11.34 -38.36
CA GLY A 629 4.31 -11.47 -39.65
C GLY A 629 4.40 -12.89 -40.22
N LYS A 630 4.45 -13.03 -41.54
CA LYS A 630 4.40 -14.30 -42.26
C LYS A 630 5.59 -14.45 -43.21
N ILE A 631 6.18 -15.64 -43.20
CA ILE A 631 7.39 -15.95 -43.97
C ILE A 631 7.17 -17.31 -44.63
N PHE A 632 7.24 -17.33 -45.95
CA PHE A 632 6.98 -18.49 -46.79
C PHE A 632 8.19 -18.76 -47.69
N THR A 633 8.46 -20.05 -47.90
CA THR A 633 9.43 -20.50 -48.90
C THR A 633 8.74 -21.43 -49.89
N THR A 634 9.11 -21.33 -51.17
CA THR A 634 8.72 -22.30 -52.21
C THR A 634 9.75 -23.42 -52.39
N SER A 635 10.83 -23.41 -51.60
CA SER A 635 11.92 -24.37 -51.70
C SER A 635 12.48 -24.75 -50.32
N ASP A 636 13.80 -24.75 -50.11
CA ASP A 636 14.52 -25.61 -49.15
C ASP A 636 14.71 -25.02 -47.73
N ILE A 637 15.32 -23.84 -47.62
CA ILE A 637 15.81 -23.26 -46.36
C ILE A 637 14.97 -22.03 -46.00
N ILE A 638 14.45 -22.00 -44.77
CA ILE A 638 13.67 -20.87 -44.27
C ILE A 638 13.94 -20.60 -42.78
N GLY A 639 14.15 -19.34 -42.44
CA GLY A 639 14.28 -18.89 -41.05
C GLY A 639 13.41 -17.69 -40.71
N GLY A 640 13.00 -17.58 -39.44
CA GLY A 640 12.16 -16.47 -38.98
C GLY A 640 12.87 -15.11 -39.01
N ILE A 641 14.17 -15.08 -38.74
CA ILE A 641 15.01 -13.87 -38.82
C ILE A 641 15.92 -13.96 -40.05
N LEU A 642 16.65 -15.07 -40.17
CA LEU A 642 17.70 -15.28 -41.14
C LEU A 642 17.50 -16.61 -41.88
N GLY A 643 17.58 -16.60 -43.20
CA GLY A 643 17.58 -17.84 -43.99
C GLY A 643 18.82 -18.70 -43.70
N ALA A 644 20.02 -18.18 -43.97
CA ALA A 644 21.26 -18.91 -43.66
C ALA A 644 22.47 -18.02 -43.33
N PHE A 645 23.33 -18.52 -42.43
CA PHE A 645 24.72 -18.06 -42.29
C PHE A 645 25.68 -18.94 -43.09
N GLU A 646 26.66 -18.35 -43.77
CA GLU A 646 27.71 -19.11 -44.46
C GLU A 646 29.11 -18.51 -44.26
N TYR A 647 30.09 -19.35 -43.91
CA TYR A 647 31.51 -18.99 -43.75
C TYR A 647 31.81 -17.99 -42.60
N GLY A 648 32.94 -18.20 -41.90
CA GLY A 648 33.40 -17.33 -40.81
C GLY A 648 32.73 -17.59 -39.45
N ASN A 649 32.81 -16.61 -38.54
CA ASN A 649 32.26 -16.67 -37.18
C ASN A 649 31.11 -15.68 -37.04
N SER A 650 29.88 -16.18 -37.16
CA SER A 650 28.66 -15.35 -37.19
C SER A 650 27.91 -15.37 -35.86
N GLU A 651 27.12 -14.33 -35.60
CA GLU A 651 26.39 -14.18 -34.34
C GLU A 651 24.92 -13.78 -34.56
N LEU A 652 24.03 -14.35 -33.76
CA LEU A 652 22.69 -13.82 -33.53
C LEU A 652 22.48 -13.65 -32.02
N SER A 653 22.22 -12.43 -31.56
CA SER A 653 22.07 -12.16 -30.13
C SER A 653 20.96 -11.19 -29.78
N ASN A 654 20.38 -11.36 -28.58
CA ASN A 654 19.33 -10.51 -28.03
C ASN A 654 18.14 -10.32 -29.00
N SER A 655 17.77 -11.39 -29.71
CA SER A 655 16.87 -11.31 -30.86
C SER A 655 15.75 -12.32 -30.76
N TYR A 656 14.58 -12.02 -31.35
CA TYR A 656 13.44 -12.92 -31.28
C TYR A 656 12.57 -12.91 -32.52
N SER A 657 11.82 -14.00 -32.72
CA SER A 657 10.79 -14.06 -33.76
C SER A 657 9.48 -14.61 -33.22
N THR A 658 8.39 -13.96 -33.61
CA THR A 658 7.00 -14.42 -33.40
C THR A 658 6.31 -14.74 -34.72
N ALA A 659 7.07 -14.78 -35.82
CA ALA A 659 6.51 -14.94 -37.15
C ALA A 659 5.87 -16.33 -37.36
N LEU A 660 4.86 -16.37 -38.23
CA LEU A 660 4.41 -17.60 -38.86
C LEU A 660 5.40 -17.98 -39.97
N ILE A 661 6.05 -19.12 -39.82
CA ILE A 661 6.99 -19.67 -40.78
C ILE A 661 6.33 -20.85 -41.45
N ASN A 662 6.16 -20.79 -42.76
CA ASN A 662 5.48 -21.83 -43.51
C ASN A 662 6.38 -22.36 -44.63
N GLY A 663 6.72 -23.64 -44.50
CA GLY A 663 7.53 -24.36 -45.46
C GLY A 663 6.71 -24.88 -46.63
N ASN A 664 7.15 -26.03 -47.14
CA ASN A 664 6.47 -26.81 -48.17
C ASN A 664 6.99 -28.26 -48.10
N SER A 665 6.49 -29.14 -48.98
CA SER A 665 6.87 -30.56 -48.99
C SER A 665 8.33 -30.86 -49.32
N ILE A 666 9.14 -29.86 -49.71
CA ILE A 666 10.58 -29.98 -50.01
C ILE A 666 11.47 -29.10 -49.11
N ALA A 667 10.90 -28.37 -48.15
CA ALA A 667 11.65 -27.52 -47.22
C ALA A 667 12.37 -28.37 -46.16
N ASN A 668 13.66 -28.64 -46.35
CA ASN A 668 14.42 -29.58 -45.50
C ASN A 668 15.18 -28.91 -44.35
N SER A 669 15.12 -27.59 -44.22
CA SER A 669 15.82 -26.88 -43.14
C SER A 669 15.01 -25.65 -42.71
N MET A 670 14.39 -25.76 -41.53
CA MET A 670 13.48 -24.73 -41.04
C MET A 670 13.83 -24.33 -39.62
N GLY A 671 14.13 -23.06 -39.41
CA GLY A 671 14.44 -22.52 -38.09
C GLY A 671 13.53 -21.40 -37.66
N GLY A 672 13.08 -21.42 -36.41
CA GLY A 672 12.32 -20.29 -35.85
C GLY A 672 13.09 -18.97 -35.88
N LEU A 673 14.43 -19.01 -35.74
CA LEU A 673 15.31 -17.84 -35.92
C LEU A 673 16.17 -17.96 -37.18
N ILE A 674 16.95 -19.05 -37.30
CA ILE A 674 17.90 -19.26 -38.39
C ILE A 674 17.55 -20.54 -39.13
N GLY A 675 17.29 -20.45 -40.44
CA GLY A 675 16.98 -21.62 -41.27
C GLY A 675 18.09 -22.67 -41.23
N GLY A 676 19.30 -22.30 -41.61
CA GLY A 676 20.46 -23.13 -41.32
C GLY A 676 21.79 -22.41 -41.28
N SER A 677 22.85 -23.12 -40.89
CA SER A 677 24.19 -22.54 -40.76
C SER A 677 25.28 -23.42 -41.36
N ASN A 678 26.08 -22.80 -42.22
CA ASN A 678 27.36 -23.29 -42.73
C ASN A 678 28.51 -22.41 -42.24
N SER A 679 28.45 -21.93 -40.99
CA SER A 679 29.48 -21.13 -40.36
C SER A 679 29.61 -21.51 -38.88
N ASN A 680 30.72 -21.12 -38.24
CA ASN A 680 30.74 -21.13 -36.79
C ASN A 680 29.69 -20.10 -36.32
N THR A 681 28.69 -20.52 -35.55
CA THR A 681 27.56 -19.67 -35.19
C THR A 681 27.38 -19.65 -33.69
N THR A 682 27.28 -18.45 -33.13
CA THR A 682 26.88 -18.24 -31.74
C THR A 682 25.49 -17.60 -31.70
N ILE A 683 24.58 -18.22 -30.94
CA ILE A 683 23.23 -17.74 -30.69
C ILE A 683 23.08 -17.48 -29.20
N ASN A 684 22.91 -16.23 -28.80
CA ASN A 684 22.84 -15.85 -27.39
C ASN A 684 21.53 -15.10 -27.09
N ASN A 685 20.96 -15.32 -25.91
CA ASN A 685 19.85 -14.52 -25.40
C ASN A 685 18.71 -14.33 -26.42
N SER A 686 18.27 -15.40 -27.07
CA SER A 686 17.35 -15.29 -28.21
C SER A 686 16.23 -16.29 -28.12
N TYR A 687 15.05 -15.96 -28.67
CA TYR A 687 13.91 -16.85 -28.53
C TYR A 687 12.94 -16.86 -29.70
N PHE A 688 12.28 -17.99 -29.88
CA PHE A 688 11.18 -18.14 -30.84
C PHE A 688 9.87 -18.42 -30.12
N ALA A 689 8.85 -17.63 -30.47
CA ALA A 689 7.49 -17.76 -29.94
C ALA A 689 6.42 -17.77 -31.05
N GLY A 690 6.84 -17.91 -32.31
CA GLY A 690 5.95 -17.98 -33.47
C GLY A 690 5.39 -19.38 -33.71
N THR A 691 5.02 -19.67 -34.97
CA THR A 691 4.57 -21.02 -35.37
C THR A 691 5.32 -21.46 -36.62
N ILE A 692 5.74 -22.73 -36.67
CA ILE A 692 6.29 -23.37 -37.87
C ILE A 692 5.31 -24.39 -38.42
N GLU A 693 4.93 -24.25 -39.69
CA GLU A 693 4.01 -25.15 -40.40
C GLU A 693 4.66 -25.78 -41.65
N ASN A 694 4.15 -26.96 -42.04
CA ASN A 694 4.48 -27.67 -43.28
C ASN A 694 5.97 -27.93 -43.49
N GLY A 695 6.73 -28.24 -42.43
CA GLY A 695 8.13 -28.61 -42.58
C GLY A 695 8.34 -30.03 -43.06
N ASN A 696 9.22 -30.23 -44.05
CA ASN A 696 9.53 -31.57 -44.53
C ASN A 696 10.51 -32.30 -43.59
N ARG A 697 11.64 -31.65 -43.29
CA ARG A 697 12.73 -32.25 -42.49
C ARG A 697 13.48 -31.16 -41.72
N ARG A 698 14.14 -31.53 -40.60
CA ARG A 698 15.03 -30.67 -39.77
C ARG A 698 14.39 -29.33 -39.42
N VAL A 699 13.34 -29.44 -38.62
CA VAL A 699 12.60 -28.30 -38.08
C VAL A 699 13.12 -28.02 -36.67
N GLY A 700 13.63 -26.81 -36.44
CA GLY A 700 14.14 -26.31 -35.17
C GLY A 700 13.47 -25.03 -34.73
N GLY A 701 13.17 -24.87 -33.44
CA GLY A 701 12.64 -23.60 -32.93
C GLY A 701 13.67 -22.46 -32.95
N ILE A 702 14.96 -22.77 -32.87
CA ILE A 702 16.05 -21.78 -32.96
C ILE A 702 16.79 -21.92 -34.29
N LEU A 703 17.32 -23.10 -34.57
CA LEU A 703 18.12 -23.40 -35.77
C LEU A 703 17.57 -24.64 -36.49
N GLY A 704 17.30 -24.54 -37.79
CA GLY A 704 16.85 -25.71 -38.56
C GLY A 704 17.96 -26.75 -38.73
N ASP A 705 19.04 -26.39 -39.41
CA ASP A 705 20.13 -27.33 -39.73
C ASP A 705 21.52 -26.71 -39.60
N SER A 706 22.52 -27.55 -39.35
CA SER A 706 23.94 -27.20 -39.46
C SER A 706 24.67 -28.08 -40.47
N TRP A 707 25.55 -27.45 -41.26
CA TRP A 707 26.33 -28.10 -42.32
C TRP A 707 27.83 -28.09 -42.02
N ASN A 708 28.55 -29.00 -42.68
CA ASN A 708 30.02 -29.04 -42.73
C ASN A 708 30.74 -29.09 -41.37
N ASN A 709 30.08 -29.60 -40.33
CA ASN A 709 30.66 -29.79 -38.99
C ASN A 709 31.20 -28.50 -38.36
N ASN A 710 30.55 -27.36 -38.60
CA ASN A 710 30.91 -26.09 -37.95
C ASN A 710 30.51 -26.08 -36.47
N GLN A 711 31.16 -25.21 -35.68
CA GLN A 711 30.83 -25.04 -34.26
C GLN A 711 29.57 -24.20 -34.09
N ILE A 712 28.55 -24.76 -33.46
CA ILE A 712 27.30 -24.10 -33.13
C ILE A 712 27.19 -23.98 -31.61
N ASN A 713 27.09 -22.76 -31.10
CA ASN A 713 26.91 -22.48 -29.67
C ASN A 713 25.54 -21.81 -29.48
N ILE A 714 24.65 -22.39 -28.69
CA ILE A 714 23.34 -21.80 -28.36
C ILE A 714 23.28 -21.64 -26.84
N ASN A 715 23.20 -20.39 -26.37
CA ASN A 715 23.21 -20.06 -24.95
C ASN A 715 22.02 -19.19 -24.58
N ASN A 716 21.47 -19.42 -23.38
CA ASN A 716 20.41 -18.59 -22.78
C ASN A 716 19.26 -18.32 -23.76
N SER A 717 18.84 -19.33 -24.50
CA SER A 717 17.87 -19.19 -25.58
C SER A 717 16.70 -20.15 -25.39
N TYR A 718 15.53 -19.80 -25.90
CA TYR A 718 14.37 -20.66 -25.72
C TYR A 718 13.39 -20.71 -26.88
N SER A 719 12.60 -21.78 -26.95
CA SER A 719 11.52 -21.93 -27.92
C SER A 719 10.20 -22.29 -27.22
N ILE A 720 9.16 -21.48 -27.45
CA ILE A 720 7.79 -21.74 -26.97
C ILE A 720 6.76 -21.81 -28.09
N GLY A 721 7.19 -21.60 -29.33
CA GLY A 721 6.31 -21.65 -30.50
C GLY A 721 5.90 -23.06 -30.91
N LYS A 722 4.73 -23.21 -31.53
CA LYS A 722 4.27 -24.50 -32.07
C LYS A 722 5.13 -24.91 -33.27
N LEU A 723 5.58 -26.17 -33.32
CA LEU A 723 6.46 -26.69 -34.36
C LEU A 723 5.83 -27.90 -35.05
N ASN A 724 5.61 -27.81 -36.37
CA ASN A 724 5.04 -28.90 -37.16
C ASN A 724 5.95 -29.26 -38.35
N GLY A 725 6.27 -30.55 -38.48
CA GLY A 725 7.04 -31.09 -39.60
C GLY A 725 6.89 -32.60 -39.73
N ASN A 726 7.47 -33.19 -40.78
CA ASN A 726 7.34 -34.62 -41.06
C ASN A 726 8.48 -35.45 -40.45
N ASN A 727 9.72 -34.95 -40.46
CA ASN A 727 10.90 -35.69 -40.00
C ASN A 727 11.88 -34.79 -39.24
N ASP A 728 12.67 -35.36 -38.32
CA ASP A 728 13.79 -34.70 -37.67
C ASP A 728 13.43 -33.37 -36.98
N ILE A 729 12.43 -33.40 -36.11
CA ILE A 729 11.91 -32.21 -35.45
C ILE A 729 12.54 -32.10 -34.06
N GLY A 730 13.23 -30.99 -33.80
CA GLY A 730 13.75 -30.66 -32.48
C GLY A 730 13.24 -29.30 -32.02
N SER A 731 12.90 -29.18 -30.75
CA SER A 731 12.31 -27.93 -30.24
C SER A 731 13.26 -26.73 -30.28
N LEU A 732 14.57 -26.97 -30.25
CA LEU A 732 15.62 -25.96 -30.41
C LEU A 732 16.34 -26.12 -31.76
N VAL A 733 16.81 -27.33 -32.07
CA VAL A 733 17.61 -27.60 -33.27
C VAL A 733 17.03 -28.76 -34.07
N GLY A 734 16.82 -28.57 -35.37
CA GLY A 734 16.30 -29.64 -36.25
C GLY A 734 17.32 -30.77 -36.46
N GLY A 735 18.55 -30.46 -36.86
CA GLY A 735 19.61 -31.46 -36.95
C GLY A 735 20.96 -30.94 -37.45
N SER A 736 21.89 -31.88 -37.69
CA SER A 736 23.18 -31.66 -38.36
C SER A 736 23.30 -32.60 -39.54
N SER A 737 23.61 -32.08 -40.72
CA SER A 737 23.55 -32.80 -41.99
C SER A 737 24.56 -33.91 -42.18
N ASN A 738 25.75 -33.75 -41.62
CA ASN A 738 26.96 -34.43 -42.10
C ASN A 738 27.72 -35.20 -41.01
N SER A 739 27.20 -35.35 -39.79
CA SER A 739 27.90 -36.15 -38.78
C SER A 739 26.97 -37.04 -37.95
N SER A 740 27.40 -38.30 -37.83
CA SER A 740 26.97 -39.23 -36.79
C SER A 740 27.58 -38.92 -35.42
N SER A 741 28.46 -37.90 -35.33
CA SER A 741 29.14 -37.44 -34.11
C SER A 741 29.00 -35.92 -33.97
N LEU A 742 28.24 -35.47 -32.96
CA LEU A 742 27.75 -34.10 -32.79
C LEU A 742 28.63 -33.28 -31.84
N SER A 743 29.94 -33.49 -31.87
CA SER A 743 30.89 -32.83 -30.96
C SER A 743 30.90 -31.30 -31.07
N ASN A 744 30.30 -30.74 -32.12
CA ASN A 744 30.38 -29.33 -32.46
C ASN A 744 29.05 -28.57 -32.22
N LEU A 745 28.00 -29.23 -31.69
CA LEU A 745 26.76 -28.59 -31.25
C LEU A 745 26.74 -28.45 -29.71
N ASN A 746 27.01 -27.24 -29.24
CA ASN A 746 27.03 -26.88 -27.82
C ASN A 746 25.78 -26.09 -27.46
N ILE A 747 24.87 -26.68 -26.67
CA ILE A 747 23.67 -26.01 -26.19
C ILE A 747 23.76 -25.90 -24.67
N SER A 748 23.71 -24.68 -24.15
CA SER A 748 23.83 -24.39 -22.71
C SER A 748 22.68 -23.51 -22.24
N ASN A 749 22.14 -23.79 -21.04
CA ASN A 749 21.12 -22.97 -20.37
C ASN A 749 19.95 -22.58 -21.29
N SER A 750 19.55 -23.49 -22.18
CA SER A 750 18.56 -23.22 -23.22
C SER A 750 17.43 -24.23 -23.15
N PHE A 751 16.20 -23.74 -23.32
CA PHE A 751 14.99 -24.44 -22.89
C PHE A 751 13.91 -24.41 -23.95
N TRP A 752 12.99 -25.36 -23.91
CA TRP A 752 11.75 -25.25 -24.69
C TRP A 752 10.55 -25.62 -23.84
N ASN A 753 9.39 -25.10 -24.23
CA ASN A 753 8.13 -25.47 -23.59
C ASN A 753 7.58 -26.75 -24.23
N ILE A 754 7.55 -27.86 -23.49
CA ILE A 754 7.10 -29.16 -23.99
C ILE A 754 5.59 -29.17 -24.35
N GLU A 755 4.80 -28.33 -23.70
CA GLU A 755 3.34 -28.29 -23.86
C GLU A 755 2.94 -27.45 -25.08
N THR A 756 3.58 -26.30 -25.29
CA THR A 756 3.25 -25.41 -26.41
C THR A 756 3.92 -25.81 -27.72
N THR A 757 5.13 -26.39 -27.67
CA THR A 757 5.78 -26.95 -28.88
C THR A 757 5.14 -28.27 -29.30
N GLY A 758 4.61 -29.03 -28.33
CA GLY A 758 4.09 -30.39 -28.53
C GLY A 758 5.19 -31.45 -28.70
N LEU A 759 6.44 -31.14 -28.35
CA LEU A 759 7.61 -31.98 -28.60
C LEU A 759 8.36 -32.31 -27.32
N THR A 760 8.84 -33.56 -27.24
CA THR A 760 9.62 -34.07 -26.11
C THR A 760 11.14 -34.03 -26.35
N LYS A 761 11.58 -33.66 -27.55
CA LYS A 761 12.99 -33.57 -27.93
C LYS A 761 13.39 -32.13 -28.23
N GLY A 762 14.55 -31.71 -27.72
CA GLY A 762 15.16 -30.42 -28.07
C GLY A 762 15.98 -30.45 -29.36
N VAL A 763 16.52 -31.61 -29.73
CA VAL A 763 17.29 -31.83 -30.96
C VAL A 763 16.64 -32.95 -31.78
N GLY A 764 16.35 -32.70 -33.07
CA GLY A 764 15.62 -33.63 -33.92
C GLY A 764 16.46 -34.83 -34.37
N VAL A 765 17.66 -34.57 -34.90
CA VAL A 765 18.69 -35.58 -35.17
C VAL A 765 19.88 -35.38 -34.26
N GLY A 766 20.16 -36.40 -33.46
CA GLY A 766 21.33 -36.44 -32.60
C GLY A 766 21.05 -36.40 -31.10
N THR A 767 22.12 -36.33 -30.31
CA THR A 767 22.07 -36.17 -28.85
C THR A 767 22.93 -34.99 -28.44
N SER A 768 22.38 -34.07 -27.64
CA SER A 768 23.12 -32.97 -27.02
C SER A 768 22.86 -32.98 -25.51
N THR A 769 23.89 -32.72 -24.73
CA THR A 769 23.82 -32.58 -23.26
C THR A 769 23.48 -31.13 -22.91
N GLY A 770 22.70 -30.89 -21.85
CA GLY A 770 22.35 -29.52 -21.41
C GLY A 770 21.06 -28.95 -22.02
N VAL A 771 20.26 -29.79 -22.69
CA VAL A 771 19.00 -29.41 -23.34
C VAL A 771 17.83 -29.93 -22.50
N LEU A 772 17.09 -29.03 -21.84
CA LEU A 772 15.98 -29.39 -20.94
C LEU A 772 14.63 -28.85 -21.42
N GLY A 773 13.64 -29.73 -21.49
CA GLY A 773 12.25 -29.36 -21.76
C GLY A 773 11.56 -28.96 -20.47
N LEU A 774 10.85 -27.85 -20.50
CA LEU A 774 10.14 -27.26 -19.37
C LEU A 774 8.63 -27.27 -19.63
N THR A 775 7.83 -27.41 -18.59
CA THR A 775 6.38 -27.15 -18.63
C THR A 775 6.11 -25.65 -18.74
N THR A 776 4.89 -25.24 -19.08
CA THR A 776 4.51 -23.82 -19.12
C THR A 776 4.73 -23.13 -17.77
N ALA A 777 4.39 -23.80 -16.67
CA ALA A 777 4.62 -23.27 -15.32
C ALA A 777 6.11 -23.04 -15.02
N GLN A 778 6.99 -23.96 -15.42
CA GLN A 778 8.44 -23.79 -15.26
C GLN A 778 9.00 -22.69 -16.17
N MET A 779 8.45 -22.54 -17.37
CA MET A 779 8.81 -21.42 -18.27
C MET A 779 8.38 -20.05 -17.73
N GLN A 780 7.42 -20.00 -16.80
CA GLN A 780 6.94 -18.78 -16.16
C GLN A 780 7.54 -18.55 -14.76
N ASP A 781 8.34 -19.48 -14.24
CA ASP A 781 8.99 -19.37 -12.93
C ASP A 781 10.37 -18.73 -13.04
N LEU A 782 10.56 -17.60 -12.36
CA LEU A 782 11.83 -16.87 -12.31
C LEU A 782 12.99 -17.74 -11.80
N ASN A 783 12.74 -18.63 -10.84
CA ASN A 783 13.81 -19.42 -10.22
C ASN A 783 14.41 -20.43 -11.20
N THR A 784 13.60 -20.95 -12.13
CA THR A 784 14.07 -21.84 -13.19
C THR A 784 15.22 -21.22 -13.99
N PHE A 785 15.10 -19.95 -14.38
CA PHE A 785 16.12 -19.25 -15.15
C PHE A 785 17.28 -18.70 -14.29
N LYS A 786 17.00 -18.20 -13.08
CA LYS A 786 18.06 -17.77 -12.14
C LYS A 786 19.00 -18.91 -11.79
N ASN A 787 18.46 -20.11 -11.52
CA ASN A 787 19.27 -21.30 -11.21
C ASN A 787 20.10 -21.78 -12.40
N ALA A 788 19.64 -21.52 -13.62
CA ALA A 788 20.39 -21.76 -14.85
C ALA A 788 21.44 -20.68 -15.16
N GLY A 789 21.60 -19.67 -14.31
CA GLY A 789 22.59 -18.60 -14.46
C GLY A 789 22.23 -17.53 -15.49
N TRP A 790 20.94 -17.36 -15.81
CA TRP A 790 20.50 -16.29 -16.71
C TRP A 790 20.67 -14.92 -16.06
N ASP A 791 21.02 -13.92 -16.87
CA ASP A 791 21.00 -12.52 -16.46
C ASP A 791 19.55 -11.99 -16.48
N ILE A 792 18.76 -12.37 -15.47
CA ILE A 792 17.30 -12.20 -15.42
C ILE A 792 16.82 -11.64 -14.08
N ASP A 793 15.75 -10.84 -14.10
CA ASP A 793 15.05 -10.46 -12.86
C ASP A 793 13.52 -10.36 -13.00
N GLY A 794 12.87 -10.52 -11.84
CA GLY A 794 11.43 -10.34 -11.62
C GLY A 794 11.04 -8.91 -11.21
N ILE A 795 12.02 -8.01 -11.13
CA ILE A 795 11.83 -6.60 -10.77
C ILE A 795 12.18 -5.72 -11.98
N GLY A 796 11.44 -4.63 -12.19
CA GLY A 796 11.72 -3.65 -13.24
C GLY A 796 12.92 -2.75 -12.94
N GLY A 797 13.59 -2.26 -13.98
CA GLY A 797 14.66 -1.27 -13.88
C GLY A 797 16.00 -1.77 -13.34
N THR A 798 16.28 -3.08 -13.41
CA THR A 798 17.49 -3.68 -12.82
C THR A 798 18.69 -3.74 -13.78
N GLY A 799 18.52 -3.32 -15.04
CA GLY A 799 19.57 -3.36 -16.07
C GLY A 799 19.94 -4.77 -16.57
N LYS A 800 19.20 -5.81 -16.15
CA LYS A 800 19.40 -7.19 -16.58
C LYS A 800 18.96 -7.42 -18.03
N ILE A 801 19.57 -8.37 -18.73
CA ILE A 801 19.17 -8.69 -20.13
C ILE A 801 17.70 -9.12 -20.21
N TRP A 802 17.28 -9.95 -19.26
CA TRP A 802 15.94 -10.55 -19.26
C TRP A 802 15.04 -9.99 -18.15
N ARG A 803 13.76 -9.87 -18.47
CA ARG A 803 12.65 -9.58 -17.56
C ARG A 803 11.70 -10.76 -17.55
N ILE A 804 11.27 -11.22 -16.40
CA ILE A 804 10.16 -12.17 -16.30
C ILE A 804 9.12 -11.62 -15.33
N TYR A 805 7.86 -11.61 -15.72
CA TYR A 805 6.78 -11.37 -14.78
C TYR A 805 6.41 -12.73 -14.19
N ASP A 806 6.89 -12.98 -12.98
CA ASP A 806 6.86 -14.30 -12.33
C ASP A 806 5.42 -14.87 -12.29
N GLY A 807 5.28 -16.11 -12.76
CA GLY A 807 3.99 -16.80 -12.94
C GLY A 807 3.09 -16.26 -14.06
N GLN A 808 3.51 -15.25 -14.82
CA GLN A 808 2.68 -14.61 -15.87
C GLN A 808 3.28 -14.77 -17.27
N THR A 809 4.58 -14.56 -17.44
CA THR A 809 5.24 -14.56 -18.77
C THR A 809 6.43 -15.50 -18.82
N ALA A 810 6.79 -15.95 -20.02
CA ALA A 810 8.16 -16.42 -20.27
C ALA A 810 9.16 -15.24 -20.17
N PRO A 811 10.48 -15.48 -20.12
CA PRO A 811 11.47 -14.40 -20.15
C PRO A 811 11.32 -13.50 -21.38
N LEU A 812 11.30 -12.18 -21.15
CA LEU A 812 11.20 -11.11 -22.13
C LEU A 812 12.54 -10.39 -22.23
N LEU A 813 12.93 -9.98 -23.43
CA LEU A 813 14.16 -9.21 -23.64
C LEU A 813 13.93 -7.75 -23.27
N ARG A 814 14.71 -7.22 -22.30
CA ARG A 814 14.55 -5.85 -21.79
C ARG A 814 14.91 -4.77 -22.79
N SER A 815 15.79 -5.07 -23.75
CA SER A 815 16.16 -4.14 -24.82
C SER A 815 14.96 -3.64 -25.64
N PHE A 816 13.84 -4.37 -25.61
CA PHE A 816 12.59 -3.96 -26.28
C PHE A 816 11.49 -3.54 -25.30
N LEU A 817 11.77 -3.36 -24.01
CA LEU A 817 10.78 -2.90 -23.03
C LEU A 817 11.03 -1.43 -22.67
N THR A 818 9.94 -0.68 -22.48
CA THR A 818 9.98 0.68 -21.96
C THR A 818 9.92 0.65 -20.43
N GLN A 819 10.96 1.12 -19.75
CA GLN A 819 10.96 1.16 -18.28
C GLN A 819 9.90 2.15 -17.78
N THR A 820 9.09 1.76 -16.80
CA THR A 820 8.02 2.62 -16.27
C THR A 820 7.70 2.31 -14.82
N THR A 821 7.56 3.34 -14.00
CA THR A 821 7.13 3.23 -12.61
C THR A 821 5.63 3.48 -12.50
N ILE A 822 4.88 2.53 -11.92
CA ILE A 822 3.42 2.65 -11.77
C ILE A 822 2.95 2.77 -10.31
N ASN A 823 3.74 2.31 -9.32
CA ASN A 823 3.50 2.40 -7.86
C ASN A 823 2.02 2.61 -7.46
N PRO A 824 1.12 1.68 -7.83
CA PRO A 824 -0.30 1.86 -7.64
C PRO A 824 -0.65 1.77 -6.14
N ALA A 825 -1.57 2.61 -5.68
CA ALA A 825 -2.04 2.57 -4.29
C ALA A 825 -3.01 1.41 -4.07
N ASP A 826 -2.94 0.77 -2.90
CA ASP A 826 -3.87 -0.30 -2.50
C ASP A 826 -5.33 0.13 -2.66
N GLN A 827 -6.14 -0.76 -3.23
CA GLN A 827 -7.56 -0.53 -3.44
C GLN A 827 -8.33 -1.06 -2.24
N ILE A 828 -9.00 -0.16 -1.52
CA ILE A 828 -9.73 -0.49 -0.30
C ILE A 828 -11.21 -0.28 -0.53
N SER A 829 -12.00 -1.29 -0.20
CA SER A 829 -13.45 -1.26 -0.27
C SER A 829 -14.08 -1.99 0.91
N THR A 830 -15.40 -1.90 1.03
CA THR A 830 -16.17 -2.71 1.98
C THR A 830 -16.97 -3.72 1.21
N TYR A 831 -17.13 -4.92 1.76
CA TYR A 831 -17.95 -5.98 1.17
C TYR A 831 -19.34 -5.44 0.79
N ASN A 832 -19.71 -5.62 -0.48
CA ASN A 832 -20.94 -5.07 -1.07
C ASN A 832 -21.75 -6.12 -1.85
N GLY A 833 -21.42 -7.40 -1.68
CA GLY A 833 -22.08 -8.52 -2.36
C GLY A 833 -21.77 -8.65 -3.86
N GLN A 834 -20.96 -7.75 -4.43
CA GLN A 834 -20.56 -7.79 -5.83
C GLN A 834 -19.11 -8.26 -5.98
N VAL A 835 -18.78 -8.75 -7.19
CA VAL A 835 -17.39 -9.03 -7.56
C VAL A 835 -16.66 -7.71 -7.72
N GLN A 836 -15.59 -7.53 -6.95
CA GLN A 836 -14.78 -6.32 -6.94
C GLN A 836 -13.46 -6.62 -7.65
N GLY A 837 -13.05 -5.72 -8.53
CA GLY A 837 -11.89 -5.88 -9.40
C GLY A 837 -11.06 -4.61 -9.45
N LEU A 838 -9.90 -4.72 -10.07
CA LEU A 838 -8.94 -3.63 -10.16
C LEU A 838 -9.46 -2.45 -10.99
N ASN A 839 -9.32 -1.24 -10.46
CA ASN A 839 -9.45 -0.03 -11.25
C ASN A 839 -8.25 0.11 -12.23
N THR A 840 -8.52 -0.02 -13.54
CA THR A 840 -7.52 0.15 -14.61
C THR A 840 -7.31 1.60 -15.04
N SER A 841 -8.08 2.55 -14.50
CA SER A 841 -7.94 3.99 -14.79
C SER A 841 -6.68 4.61 -14.18
N ILE A 842 -5.88 3.83 -13.44
CA ILE A 842 -4.67 4.30 -12.74
C ILE A 842 -3.46 4.50 -13.66
N PHE A 843 -3.54 4.09 -14.94
CA PHE A 843 -2.43 4.13 -15.91
C PHE A 843 -2.49 5.35 -16.83
N THR A 844 -2.52 6.55 -16.27
CA THR A 844 -2.52 7.79 -17.06
C THR A 844 -1.22 7.93 -17.85
N GLY A 845 -1.32 8.12 -19.17
CA GLY A 845 -0.17 8.33 -20.06
C GLY A 845 0.53 7.04 -20.55
N LEU A 846 0.00 5.87 -20.20
CA LEU A 846 0.50 4.57 -20.68
C LEU A 846 -0.48 3.92 -21.67
N ASP A 847 0.06 3.12 -22.58
CA ASP A 847 -0.72 2.29 -23.49
C ASP A 847 -1.31 1.11 -22.71
N SER A 848 -2.57 1.27 -22.30
CA SER A 848 -3.32 0.25 -21.55
C SER A 848 -3.43 -1.10 -22.27
N SER A 849 -3.26 -1.16 -23.59
CA SER A 849 -3.28 -2.42 -24.35
C SER A 849 -2.05 -3.29 -24.08
N LYS A 850 -0.98 -2.70 -23.52
CA LYS A 850 0.27 -3.39 -23.18
C LYS A 850 0.40 -3.71 -21.69
N ILE A 851 -0.60 -3.37 -20.87
CA ILE A 851 -0.62 -3.65 -19.44
C ILE A 851 -1.71 -4.67 -19.15
N TYR A 852 -1.31 -5.79 -18.60
CA TYR A 852 -2.16 -6.90 -18.19
C TYR A 852 -2.15 -7.01 -16.67
N SER A 853 -3.05 -7.81 -16.10
CA SER A 853 -3.11 -8.06 -14.65
C SER A 853 -3.32 -9.54 -14.38
N SER A 854 -2.77 -10.04 -13.28
CA SER A 854 -2.82 -11.44 -12.88
C SER A 854 -4.21 -11.93 -12.42
N LEU A 855 -5.29 -11.17 -12.70
CA LEU A 855 -6.70 -11.46 -12.39
C LEU A 855 -6.95 -12.16 -11.04
N SER A 856 -7.29 -11.39 -10.01
CA SER A 856 -8.15 -11.90 -8.93
C SER A 856 -9.25 -10.89 -8.63
N ASN A 857 -10.31 -10.97 -9.42
CA ASN A 857 -11.57 -10.41 -9.00
C ASN A 857 -12.04 -11.18 -7.76
N SER A 858 -12.39 -10.49 -6.68
CA SER A 858 -12.93 -11.14 -5.48
C SER A 858 -14.24 -10.52 -5.06
N LYS A 859 -15.18 -11.39 -4.65
CA LYS A 859 -16.41 -10.98 -3.98
C LYS A 859 -16.18 -10.79 -2.48
N ASN A 860 -15.46 -11.72 -1.86
CA ASN A 860 -15.42 -11.91 -0.41
C ASN A 860 -14.37 -11.03 0.28
N VAL A 861 -14.51 -10.90 1.59
CA VAL A 861 -13.55 -10.18 2.44
C VAL A 861 -12.19 -10.84 2.41
N GLY A 862 -11.15 -10.00 2.33
CA GLY A 862 -9.77 -10.45 2.32
C GLY A 862 -8.82 -9.43 1.73
N THR A 863 -7.54 -9.78 1.76
CA THR A 863 -6.47 -9.06 1.08
C THR A 863 -5.98 -9.91 -0.09
N TYR A 864 -6.17 -9.41 -1.30
CA TYR A 864 -5.81 -10.09 -2.55
C TYR A 864 -4.61 -9.38 -3.16
N ASN A 865 -3.50 -10.10 -3.31
CA ASN A 865 -2.29 -9.59 -3.94
C ASN A 865 -2.45 -9.69 -5.46
N LEU A 866 -2.29 -8.58 -6.15
CA LEU A 866 -2.36 -8.53 -7.61
C LEU A 866 -1.07 -7.99 -8.18
N SER A 867 -0.74 -8.46 -9.38
CA SER A 867 0.42 -8.03 -10.13
C SER A 867 0.01 -7.57 -11.52
N TYR A 868 0.53 -6.44 -11.94
CA TYR A 868 0.50 -5.99 -13.32
C TYR A 868 1.69 -6.57 -14.07
N TYR A 869 1.47 -6.91 -15.34
CA TYR A 869 2.53 -7.42 -16.21
C TYR A 869 2.38 -6.88 -17.62
N SER A 870 3.39 -7.10 -18.44
CA SER A 870 3.44 -6.64 -19.83
C SER A 870 3.97 -7.75 -20.74
N GLY A 871 3.73 -7.63 -22.04
CA GLY A 871 4.34 -8.47 -23.06
C GLY A 871 5.63 -7.88 -23.62
N GLN A 872 6.28 -8.64 -24.51
CA GLN A 872 7.39 -8.16 -25.34
C GLN A 872 6.95 -6.90 -26.12
N GLN A 873 7.78 -5.85 -26.15
CA GLN A 873 7.47 -4.51 -26.71
C GLN A 873 6.51 -3.63 -25.88
N GLY A 874 6.17 -4.06 -24.67
CA GLY A 874 5.49 -3.19 -23.70
C GLY A 874 6.45 -2.62 -22.67
N TYR A 875 6.10 -2.76 -21.40
CA TYR A 875 6.75 -2.08 -20.30
C TYR A 875 7.63 -3.01 -19.47
N ASP A 876 8.70 -2.45 -18.92
CA ASP A 876 9.42 -3.00 -17.77
C ASP A 876 8.93 -2.28 -16.50
N LEU A 877 7.89 -2.83 -15.89
CA LEU A 877 7.14 -2.17 -14.81
C LEU A 877 7.89 -2.26 -13.47
N ILE A 878 8.04 -1.10 -12.83
CA ILE A 878 8.59 -0.91 -11.48
C ILE A 878 7.42 -0.68 -10.51
N GLY A 879 7.40 -1.45 -9.41
CA GLY A 879 6.32 -1.38 -8.41
C GLY A 879 5.01 -1.94 -8.93
N ASN A 880 5.06 -3.08 -9.62
CA ASN A 880 3.92 -3.65 -10.35
C ASN A 880 2.96 -4.50 -9.49
N THR A 881 3.02 -4.39 -8.16
CA THR A 881 2.17 -5.15 -7.23
C THR A 881 1.27 -4.23 -6.43
N ILE A 882 0.05 -4.67 -6.12
CA ILE A 882 -0.98 -3.94 -5.39
C ILE A 882 -1.81 -4.90 -4.53
N ASN A 883 -2.39 -4.42 -3.42
CA ASN A 883 -3.44 -5.14 -2.71
C ASN A 883 -4.84 -4.62 -3.06
N LEU A 884 -5.78 -5.54 -3.33
CA LEU A 884 -7.21 -5.30 -3.18
C LEU A 884 -7.62 -5.75 -1.78
N ILE A 885 -8.11 -4.82 -0.97
CA ILE A 885 -8.52 -5.03 0.42
C ILE A 885 -10.04 -4.84 0.49
N ILE A 886 -10.76 -5.94 0.71
CA ILE A 886 -12.21 -5.93 0.91
C ILE A 886 -12.47 -6.09 2.40
N ASN A 887 -12.89 -5.02 3.07
CA ASN A 887 -13.21 -5.01 4.50
C ASN A 887 -14.58 -5.65 4.80
N LYS A 888 -14.74 -6.19 6.00
CA LYS A 888 -16.02 -6.75 6.48
C LYS A 888 -17.13 -5.68 6.47
N ALA A 889 -18.30 -6.06 5.97
CA ALA A 889 -19.52 -5.29 6.20
C ALA A 889 -19.99 -5.48 7.65
N VAL A 890 -20.94 -4.67 8.13
CA VAL A 890 -21.38 -4.72 9.53
C VAL A 890 -22.83 -5.19 9.61
N ILE A 891 -23.08 -6.24 10.41
CA ILE A 891 -24.40 -6.56 10.93
C ILE A 891 -24.58 -5.80 12.25
N ASN A 892 -25.51 -4.85 12.26
CA ASN A 892 -25.74 -3.97 13.40
C ASN A 892 -26.42 -4.70 14.56
N ALA A 893 -27.33 -5.63 14.27
CA ALA A 893 -28.03 -6.46 15.24
C ALA A 893 -28.62 -7.71 14.59
N ILE A 894 -28.82 -8.76 15.39
CA ILE A 894 -29.67 -9.89 15.05
C ILE A 894 -31.03 -9.67 15.74
N THR A 895 -32.10 -9.66 14.96
CA THR A 895 -33.48 -9.47 15.44
C THR A 895 -34.31 -10.72 15.16
N GLY A 896 -35.58 -10.77 15.59
CA GLY A 896 -36.48 -11.89 15.30
C GLY A 896 -36.24 -13.19 16.09
N ILE A 897 -35.21 -13.25 16.95
CA ILE A 897 -35.05 -14.33 17.94
C ILE A 897 -36.15 -14.19 18.99
N THR A 898 -36.87 -15.27 19.26
CA THR A 898 -37.95 -15.32 20.26
C THR A 898 -37.60 -16.28 21.40
N ALA A 899 -38.19 -16.08 22.58
CA ALA A 899 -38.05 -16.98 23.72
C ALA A 899 -39.36 -17.74 23.96
N ASN A 900 -39.27 -19.04 24.28
CA ASN A 900 -40.45 -19.85 24.56
C ASN A 900 -40.94 -19.62 26.00
N ASN A 901 -42.25 -19.61 26.18
CA ASN A 901 -42.87 -19.69 27.50
C ASN A 901 -42.50 -21.03 28.17
N LYS A 902 -42.41 -21.04 29.50
CA LYS A 902 -42.19 -22.25 30.29
C LYS A 902 -43.12 -22.32 31.49
N THR A 903 -43.28 -23.51 32.05
CA THR A 903 -43.84 -23.66 33.40
C THR A 903 -42.71 -23.52 34.41
N TYR A 904 -42.99 -22.98 35.59
CA TYR A 904 -42.02 -22.82 36.66
C TYR A 904 -41.32 -24.16 36.96
N ASP A 905 -39.99 -24.16 36.86
CA ASP A 905 -39.13 -25.33 37.06
C ASP A 905 -37.96 -25.04 38.04
N GLY A 906 -37.96 -23.86 38.65
CA GLY A 906 -36.92 -23.42 39.58
C GLY A 906 -35.65 -22.84 38.93
N THR A 907 -35.55 -22.74 37.60
CA THR A 907 -34.35 -22.24 36.88
C THR A 907 -34.62 -20.97 36.08
N THR A 908 -33.56 -20.22 35.75
CA THR A 908 -33.64 -19.05 34.85
C THR A 908 -33.47 -19.41 33.37
N ASP A 909 -33.19 -20.66 33.02
CA ASP A 909 -32.86 -21.02 31.63
C ASP A 909 -34.06 -20.81 30.70
N ALA A 910 -33.81 -20.18 29.55
CA ALA A 910 -34.81 -19.94 28.51
C ALA A 910 -34.45 -20.70 27.23
N THR A 911 -35.43 -21.38 26.64
CA THR A 911 -35.29 -21.97 25.30
C THR A 911 -35.57 -20.91 24.24
N LEU A 912 -34.61 -20.65 23.37
CA LEU A 912 -34.73 -19.68 22.28
C LEU A 912 -35.18 -20.35 20.98
N ASN A 913 -35.94 -19.62 20.16
CA ASN A 913 -36.28 -19.97 18.80
C ASN A 913 -35.63 -18.97 17.83
N ILE A 914 -34.71 -19.47 17.01
CA ILE A 914 -33.90 -18.70 16.05
C ILE A 914 -34.39 -18.81 14.61
N GLY A 915 -35.48 -19.55 14.34
CA GLY A 915 -35.95 -19.84 12.98
C GLY A 915 -36.45 -18.62 12.21
N SER A 916 -36.71 -17.51 12.90
CA SER A 916 -37.13 -16.23 12.32
C SER A 916 -36.10 -15.11 12.57
N ALA A 917 -34.85 -15.47 12.84
CA ALA A 917 -33.79 -14.50 13.02
C ALA A 917 -33.54 -13.68 11.74
N ASP A 918 -33.39 -12.37 11.88
CA ASP A 918 -33.10 -11.43 10.80
C ASP A 918 -31.83 -10.62 11.12
N PHE A 919 -31.10 -10.20 10.09
CA PHE A 919 -29.74 -9.66 10.18
C PHE A 919 -29.69 -8.23 9.63
N ALA A 920 -29.79 -7.25 10.52
CA ALA A 920 -29.84 -5.84 10.13
C ALA A 920 -28.48 -5.37 9.57
N GLY A 921 -28.43 -5.07 8.27
CA GLY A 921 -27.20 -4.75 7.54
C GLY A 921 -26.72 -5.85 6.59
N MET A 922 -27.45 -6.97 6.52
CA MET A 922 -27.18 -8.04 5.55
C MET A 922 -27.42 -7.54 4.12
N ILE A 923 -26.49 -7.84 3.23
CA ILE A 923 -26.59 -7.54 1.81
C ILE A 923 -27.52 -8.56 1.15
N ALA A 924 -28.39 -8.08 0.27
CA ALA A 924 -29.40 -8.90 -0.37
C ALA A 924 -28.78 -10.06 -1.16
N GLY A 925 -29.24 -11.28 -0.88
CA GLY A 925 -28.78 -12.51 -1.53
C GLY A 925 -27.70 -13.28 -0.77
N ASP A 926 -27.17 -12.73 0.33
CA ASP A 926 -26.22 -13.45 1.19
C ASP A 926 -26.91 -14.38 2.19
N ASN A 927 -26.17 -15.39 2.65
CA ASN A 927 -26.63 -16.42 3.56
C ASN A 927 -25.99 -16.27 4.95
N LEU A 928 -26.74 -15.68 5.89
CA LEU A 928 -26.39 -15.57 7.31
C LEU A 928 -27.36 -16.38 8.18
N THR A 929 -26.82 -17.02 9.23
CA THR A 929 -27.56 -17.74 10.26
C THR A 929 -27.05 -17.38 11.66
N VAL A 930 -27.79 -17.78 12.71
CA VAL A 930 -27.32 -17.66 14.09
C VAL A 930 -26.54 -18.92 14.44
N ALA A 931 -25.22 -18.82 14.61
CA ALA A 931 -24.36 -19.97 14.91
C ALA A 931 -24.44 -20.38 16.39
N SER A 932 -24.54 -19.41 17.30
CA SER A 932 -24.73 -19.64 18.73
C SER A 932 -25.64 -18.57 19.34
N SER A 933 -26.41 -18.96 20.36
CA SER A 933 -27.18 -18.05 21.21
C SER A 933 -27.51 -18.75 22.53
N THR A 934 -27.60 -17.98 23.62
CA THR A 934 -28.02 -18.47 24.94
C THR A 934 -29.04 -17.50 25.52
N GLY A 935 -30.11 -18.02 26.14
CA GLY A 935 -31.20 -17.22 26.71
C GLY A 935 -31.38 -17.51 28.19
N SER A 936 -31.60 -16.47 28.99
CA SER A 936 -31.91 -16.59 30.41
C SER A 936 -32.96 -15.56 30.83
N PHE A 937 -34.00 -16.00 31.54
CA PHE A 937 -34.96 -15.14 32.21
C PHE A 937 -34.28 -14.26 33.26
N SER A 938 -34.82 -13.07 33.49
CA SER A 938 -34.33 -12.13 34.51
C SER A 938 -34.27 -12.72 35.92
N ASP A 939 -35.19 -13.64 36.22
CA ASP A 939 -35.29 -14.40 37.46
C ASP A 939 -36.15 -15.66 37.24
N LYS A 940 -36.11 -16.60 38.19
CA LYS A 940 -36.80 -17.90 38.08
C LYS A 940 -38.32 -17.82 38.26
N ASN A 941 -38.87 -16.72 38.79
CA ASN A 941 -40.23 -16.67 39.32
C ASN A 941 -41.30 -16.60 38.22
N ALA A 942 -42.48 -17.17 38.49
CA ALA A 942 -43.63 -17.09 37.61
C ALA A 942 -44.05 -15.64 37.35
N GLY A 943 -44.50 -15.36 36.13
CA GLY A 943 -44.90 -14.03 35.69
C GLY A 943 -45.09 -13.97 34.18
N THR A 944 -45.82 -12.95 33.74
CA THR A 944 -46.01 -12.63 32.32
C THR A 944 -44.96 -11.63 31.84
N ASP A 945 -44.64 -11.66 30.54
CA ASP A 945 -43.74 -10.73 29.85
C ASP A 945 -42.37 -10.56 30.52
N LYS A 946 -41.85 -11.64 31.11
CA LYS A 946 -40.54 -11.63 31.76
C LYS A 946 -39.44 -11.45 30.74
N THR A 947 -38.48 -10.57 31.04
CA THR A 947 -37.33 -10.33 30.18
C THR A 947 -36.45 -11.57 30.09
N VAL A 948 -36.12 -11.96 28.86
CA VAL A 948 -35.11 -12.97 28.54
C VAL A 948 -33.90 -12.25 27.95
N ASN A 949 -32.78 -12.30 28.67
CA ASN A 949 -31.49 -11.79 28.22
C ASN A 949 -30.85 -12.82 27.28
N ILE A 950 -30.53 -12.39 26.06
CA ILE A 950 -29.86 -13.22 25.06
C ILE A 950 -28.41 -12.79 24.96
N SER A 951 -27.50 -13.75 25.06
CA SER A 951 -26.05 -13.52 24.98
C SER A 951 -25.34 -14.56 24.12
N GLY A 952 -24.10 -14.29 23.74
CA GLY A 952 -23.29 -15.20 22.95
C GLY A 952 -23.76 -15.33 21.49
N LEU A 953 -24.41 -14.29 20.95
CA LEU A 953 -24.79 -14.26 19.54
C LEU A 953 -23.55 -14.27 18.65
N SER A 954 -23.55 -15.14 17.65
CA SER A 954 -22.52 -15.21 16.60
C SER A 954 -23.14 -15.49 15.24
N LEU A 955 -22.49 -15.02 14.17
CA LEU A 955 -22.92 -15.24 12.80
C LEU A 955 -22.44 -16.61 12.31
N GLY A 956 -23.33 -17.33 11.63
CA GLY A 956 -23.05 -18.53 10.85
C GLY A 956 -23.56 -18.37 9.42
N GLY A 957 -23.45 -19.43 8.62
CA GLY A 957 -23.82 -19.41 7.20
C GLY A 957 -22.61 -19.22 6.28
N ALA A 958 -22.84 -19.37 4.97
CA ALA A 958 -21.77 -19.38 3.96
C ALA A 958 -21.07 -18.02 3.83
N ASP A 959 -21.78 -16.92 4.11
CA ASP A 959 -21.27 -15.56 3.94
C ASP A 959 -20.86 -14.90 5.27
N ALA A 960 -20.92 -15.62 6.41
CA ALA A 960 -20.67 -15.07 7.75
C ALA A 960 -19.32 -14.36 7.87
N GLU A 961 -18.27 -14.90 7.25
CA GLU A 961 -16.92 -14.32 7.30
C GLU A 961 -16.82 -12.96 6.59
N ASN A 962 -17.79 -12.61 5.74
CA ASN A 962 -17.84 -11.31 5.10
C ASN A 962 -18.35 -10.19 6.02
N TYR A 963 -18.80 -10.53 7.24
CA TYR A 963 -19.45 -9.61 8.16
C TYR A 963 -18.81 -9.58 9.54
N LEU A 964 -18.86 -8.40 10.15
CA LEU A 964 -18.63 -8.18 11.57
C LEU A 964 -19.98 -8.02 12.26
N LEU A 965 -20.18 -8.72 13.38
CA LEU A 965 -21.36 -8.54 14.22
C LEU A 965 -21.08 -7.46 15.28
N ALA A 966 -21.85 -6.36 15.26
CA ALA A 966 -21.64 -5.22 16.15
C ALA A 966 -22.07 -5.49 17.60
N SER A 967 -23.09 -6.34 17.81
CA SER A 967 -23.59 -6.71 19.14
C SER A 967 -23.78 -8.21 19.26
N THR A 968 -23.24 -8.78 20.34
CA THR A 968 -23.37 -10.21 20.67
C THR A 968 -24.50 -10.48 21.67
N THR A 969 -25.36 -9.48 21.92
CA THR A 969 -26.46 -9.55 22.89
C THR A 969 -27.77 -9.02 22.30
N ALA A 970 -28.88 -9.53 22.81
CA ALA A 970 -30.24 -9.09 22.50
C ALA A 970 -31.16 -9.33 23.72
N THR A 971 -32.40 -8.87 23.65
CA THR A 971 -33.43 -9.17 24.67
C THR A 971 -34.72 -9.61 24.00
N ASN A 972 -35.49 -10.45 24.68
CA ASN A 972 -36.85 -10.85 24.31
C ASN A 972 -37.73 -10.93 25.57
N ILE A 973 -39.01 -11.30 25.42
CA ILE A 973 -39.93 -11.49 26.54
C ILE A 973 -40.63 -12.85 26.42
N ALA A 974 -40.85 -13.53 27.55
CA ALA A 974 -41.61 -14.77 27.61
C ALA A 974 -42.28 -14.93 28.99
N ASN A 975 -43.26 -15.82 29.09
CA ASN A 975 -43.98 -16.09 30.32
C ASN A 975 -43.38 -17.30 31.06
N ILE A 976 -43.33 -17.20 32.38
CA ILE A 976 -43.17 -18.36 33.27
C ILE A 976 -44.53 -18.57 33.94
N THR A 977 -45.26 -19.61 33.55
CA THR A 977 -46.55 -19.97 34.18
C THR A 977 -46.30 -20.65 35.52
N PRO A 978 -47.07 -20.36 36.59
CA PRO A 978 -46.98 -21.08 37.86
C PRO A 978 -47.07 -22.60 37.69
N ALA A 979 -46.32 -23.35 38.50
CA ALA A 979 -46.44 -24.81 38.57
C ALA A 979 -47.70 -25.20 39.38
N THR A 980 -48.30 -26.36 39.11
CA THR A 980 -49.45 -26.80 39.90
C THR A 980 -49.03 -27.38 41.25
N LEU A 981 -49.74 -27.01 42.31
CA LEU A 981 -49.53 -27.53 43.66
C LEU A 981 -50.82 -28.13 44.22
N THR A 982 -50.74 -29.33 44.78
CA THR A 982 -51.84 -30.03 45.46
C THR A 982 -51.53 -30.12 46.95
N ALA A 983 -52.43 -29.60 47.78
CA ALA A 983 -52.35 -29.68 49.23
C ALA A 983 -53.03 -30.95 49.77
N THR A 984 -52.47 -31.54 50.82
CA THR A 984 -52.96 -32.75 51.51
C THR A 984 -53.01 -32.51 53.03
N ILE A 985 -53.81 -33.29 53.76
CA ILE A 985 -53.93 -33.19 55.22
C ILE A 985 -53.89 -34.56 55.92
N THR A 986 -53.51 -34.54 57.20
CA THR A 986 -53.66 -35.66 58.15
C THR A 986 -54.30 -35.13 59.45
N ALA A 987 -55.17 -35.87 60.14
CA ALA A 987 -55.97 -35.38 61.30
C ALA A 987 -55.76 -36.20 62.59
N GLN A 988 -56.01 -35.59 63.76
CA GLN A 988 -55.91 -36.21 65.09
C GLN A 988 -57.28 -36.59 65.72
N ASN A 989 -57.34 -37.68 66.50
CA ASN A 989 -58.52 -38.15 67.26
C ASN A 989 -58.83 -37.28 68.51
N LYS A 990 -60.08 -37.25 69.02
CA LYS A 990 -60.51 -36.49 70.22
C LYS A 990 -61.55 -37.19 71.13
N VAL A 991 -61.79 -36.62 72.32
CA VAL A 991 -62.93 -36.94 73.22
C VAL A 991 -64.03 -35.90 72.98
N TYR A 992 -65.30 -36.28 73.18
CA TYR A 992 -66.48 -35.42 73.03
C TYR A 992 -66.36 -34.19 73.93
N ASP A 993 -66.43 -33.03 73.30
CA ASP A 993 -66.29 -31.70 73.92
C ASP A 993 -67.40 -30.73 73.45
N ALA A 994 -68.46 -31.29 72.87
CA ALA A 994 -69.56 -30.58 72.21
C ALA A 994 -69.21 -29.72 70.97
N GLY A 995 -68.00 -29.82 70.41
CA GLY A 995 -67.54 -29.06 69.23
C GLY A 995 -67.04 -29.89 68.03
N THR A 996 -67.02 -29.29 66.84
CA THR A 996 -66.62 -29.93 65.57
C THR A 996 -65.17 -29.68 65.12
N SER A 997 -64.38 -28.88 65.84
CA SER A 997 -63.01 -28.52 65.41
C SER A 997 -62.06 -29.75 65.37
N ALA A 998 -61.23 -29.82 64.33
CA ALA A 998 -60.21 -30.86 64.15
C ALA A 998 -58.79 -30.25 64.05
N VAL A 999 -57.79 -30.95 64.59
CA VAL A 999 -56.38 -30.55 64.45
C VAL A 999 -55.75 -31.35 63.32
N VAL A 1000 -55.13 -30.67 62.35
CA VAL A 1000 -54.52 -31.29 61.16
C VAL A 1000 -53.08 -30.85 60.90
N THR A 1001 -52.31 -31.67 60.18
CA THR A 1001 -51.01 -31.32 59.59
C THR A 1001 -51.14 -31.26 58.07
N TYR A 1002 -50.59 -30.21 57.44
CA TYR A 1002 -50.62 -29.98 55.99
C TYR A 1002 -49.37 -30.52 55.27
N GLY A 1003 -49.52 -31.05 54.06
CA GLY A 1003 -48.42 -31.44 53.15
C GLY A 1003 -48.73 -31.08 51.69
N ASP A 1004 -47.73 -31.11 50.80
CA ASP A 1004 -47.86 -30.71 49.38
C ASP A 1004 -46.80 -31.37 48.45
N ASN A 1005 -46.82 -31.03 47.15
CA ASN A 1005 -45.93 -31.54 46.10
C ASN A 1005 -44.97 -30.48 45.51
N ARG A 1006 -44.52 -29.49 46.31
CA ARG A 1006 -43.63 -28.41 45.84
C ARG A 1006 -42.34 -28.91 45.16
N LEU A 1007 -41.78 -28.10 44.27
CA LEU A 1007 -40.47 -28.35 43.66
C LEU A 1007 -39.36 -27.88 44.62
N GLY A 1008 -38.36 -28.74 44.84
CA GLY A 1008 -37.15 -28.40 45.59
C GLY A 1008 -37.40 -27.93 47.03
N SER A 1009 -36.61 -26.94 47.47
CA SER A 1009 -36.69 -26.32 48.81
C SER A 1009 -37.31 -24.93 48.76
N ASP A 1010 -38.28 -24.71 47.88
CA ASP A 1010 -38.98 -23.43 47.75
C ASP A 1010 -39.67 -23.01 49.07
N ASP A 1011 -39.65 -21.70 49.33
CA ASP A 1011 -40.27 -21.09 50.51
C ASP A 1011 -41.79 -20.99 50.33
N LEU A 1012 -42.47 -22.04 50.77
CA LEU A 1012 -43.90 -22.26 50.62
C LEU A 1012 -44.50 -22.86 51.90
N THR A 1013 -45.72 -22.52 52.27
CA THR A 1013 -46.47 -23.16 53.36
C THR A 1013 -47.94 -23.26 52.98
N VAL A 1014 -48.59 -24.34 53.42
CA VAL A 1014 -50.02 -24.59 53.20
C VAL A 1014 -50.76 -24.42 54.54
N SER A 1015 -51.89 -23.71 54.51
CA SER A 1015 -52.76 -23.50 55.69
C SER A 1015 -54.24 -23.60 55.33
N GLY A 1016 -55.12 -23.88 56.32
CA GLY A 1016 -56.58 -23.89 56.17
C GLY A 1016 -57.30 -24.10 57.51
N THR A 1017 -58.61 -24.37 57.49
CA THR A 1017 -59.41 -24.69 58.69
C THR A 1017 -60.01 -26.09 58.58
N ALA A 1018 -59.79 -26.95 59.59
CA ALA A 1018 -60.25 -28.34 59.57
C ALA A 1018 -61.32 -28.63 60.63
N ASN A 1019 -62.38 -29.32 60.22
CA ASN A 1019 -63.48 -29.73 61.12
C ASN A 1019 -63.87 -31.19 60.88
N PHE A 1020 -64.31 -31.87 61.95
CA PHE A 1020 -65.11 -33.08 61.90
C PHE A 1020 -66.49 -32.81 61.33
N SER A 1021 -67.14 -33.84 60.76
CA SER A 1021 -68.48 -33.75 60.17
C SER A 1021 -69.58 -33.32 61.14
N ASP A 1022 -69.49 -33.71 62.41
CA ASP A 1022 -70.41 -33.34 63.49
C ASP A 1022 -69.75 -33.56 64.87
N LYS A 1023 -70.39 -33.08 65.95
CA LYS A 1023 -69.83 -33.12 67.32
C LYS A 1023 -69.90 -34.52 67.96
N ASN A 1024 -70.72 -35.44 67.45
CA ASN A 1024 -71.08 -36.68 68.16
C ASN A 1024 -69.99 -37.75 68.08
N VAL A 1025 -69.95 -38.57 69.11
CA VAL A 1025 -69.05 -39.72 69.27
C VAL A 1025 -69.20 -40.73 68.14
N ALA A 1026 -68.13 -41.01 67.40
CA ALA A 1026 -68.03 -42.06 66.38
C ALA A 1026 -66.56 -42.29 65.98
N ASN A 1027 -66.26 -43.50 65.48
CA ASN A 1027 -64.97 -43.81 64.86
C ASN A 1027 -65.01 -43.47 63.35
N GLY A 1028 -63.88 -43.06 62.78
CA GLY A 1028 -63.69 -42.82 61.35
C GLY A 1028 -64.42 -41.59 60.80
N LYS A 1029 -64.67 -40.58 61.63
CA LYS A 1029 -65.38 -39.37 61.19
C LYS A 1029 -64.54 -38.59 60.18
N THR A 1030 -65.19 -38.12 59.12
CA THR A 1030 -64.55 -37.30 58.10
C THR A 1030 -64.07 -35.99 58.70
N VAL A 1031 -62.79 -35.68 58.48
CA VAL A 1031 -62.18 -34.38 58.73
C VAL A 1031 -61.95 -33.70 57.39
N THR A 1032 -62.56 -32.53 57.21
CA THR A 1032 -62.39 -31.73 55.99
C THR A 1032 -61.65 -30.45 56.35
N ALA A 1033 -60.46 -30.24 55.77
CA ALA A 1033 -59.84 -28.93 55.72
C ALA A 1033 -60.40 -28.15 54.53
N THR A 1034 -60.90 -26.96 54.81
CA THR A 1034 -61.44 -26.02 53.83
C THR A 1034 -60.63 -24.74 53.85
N SER A 1035 -60.81 -23.91 52.81
CA SER A 1035 -60.11 -22.63 52.66
C SER A 1035 -58.58 -22.80 52.64
N LEU A 1036 -58.09 -23.79 51.88
CA LEU A 1036 -56.66 -24.01 51.70
C LEU A 1036 -56.02 -22.83 50.98
N SER A 1037 -54.89 -22.34 51.50
CA SER A 1037 -54.13 -21.21 50.93
C SER A 1037 -52.63 -21.47 50.96
N LEU A 1038 -51.89 -20.84 50.04
CA LEU A 1038 -50.43 -20.85 49.98
C LEU A 1038 -49.85 -19.55 50.51
N ASN A 1039 -48.78 -19.65 51.30
CA ASN A 1039 -48.00 -18.51 51.80
C ASN A 1039 -46.50 -18.77 51.64
N GLY A 1040 -45.66 -17.74 51.71
CA GLY A 1040 -44.21 -17.82 51.51
C GLY A 1040 -43.74 -17.06 50.27
N ALA A 1041 -42.43 -16.79 50.16
CA ALA A 1041 -41.89 -15.99 49.07
C ALA A 1041 -42.09 -16.62 47.67
N ASP A 1042 -42.04 -17.95 47.59
CA ASP A 1042 -42.20 -18.70 46.34
C ASP A 1042 -43.68 -19.08 46.08
N ALA A 1043 -44.63 -18.70 46.93
CA ALA A 1043 -46.03 -19.10 46.79
C ALA A 1043 -46.68 -18.68 45.46
N HIS A 1044 -46.31 -17.52 44.94
CA HIS A 1044 -46.80 -17.01 43.66
C HIS A 1044 -46.28 -17.82 42.45
N ASN A 1045 -45.26 -18.65 42.64
CA ASN A 1045 -44.74 -19.57 41.62
C ASN A 1045 -45.61 -20.83 41.46
N TYR A 1046 -46.63 -20.99 42.32
CA TYR A 1046 -47.51 -22.14 42.34
C TYR A 1046 -48.99 -21.75 42.23
N GLU A 1047 -49.77 -22.57 41.52
CA GLU A 1047 -51.23 -22.52 41.51
C GLU A 1047 -51.77 -23.68 42.36
N LEU A 1048 -52.43 -23.36 43.47
CA LEU A 1048 -53.07 -24.36 44.33
C LEU A 1048 -54.31 -24.94 43.64
N VAL A 1049 -54.27 -26.21 43.29
CA VAL A 1049 -55.33 -26.85 42.48
C VAL A 1049 -56.54 -27.31 43.30
N ASN A 1050 -56.40 -27.47 44.62
CA ASN A 1050 -57.48 -27.91 45.49
C ASN A 1050 -57.72 -26.92 46.65
N SER A 1051 -58.97 -26.48 46.81
CA SER A 1051 -59.40 -25.58 47.90
C SER A 1051 -59.84 -26.32 49.16
N THR A 1052 -59.93 -27.66 49.09
CA THR A 1052 -60.28 -28.55 50.19
C THR A 1052 -59.42 -29.81 50.18
N ALA A 1053 -59.16 -30.37 51.36
CA ALA A 1053 -58.55 -31.68 51.52
C ALA A 1053 -59.30 -32.46 52.61
N GLN A 1054 -59.41 -33.78 52.48
CA GLN A 1054 -60.16 -34.62 53.40
C GLN A 1054 -59.32 -35.77 53.94
N THR A 1055 -59.63 -36.19 55.16
CA THR A 1055 -59.10 -37.37 55.84
C THR A 1055 -60.11 -37.85 56.90
N THR A 1056 -59.76 -38.78 57.79
CA THR A 1056 -60.66 -39.31 58.85
C THR A 1056 -59.99 -39.36 60.22
N ALA A 1057 -60.74 -39.16 61.31
CA ALA A 1057 -60.32 -39.32 62.72
C ALA A 1057 -61.50 -39.66 63.66
N ASP A 1058 -61.25 -40.07 64.91
CA ASP A 1058 -62.27 -40.57 65.86
C ASP A 1058 -62.70 -39.54 66.94
N ILE A 1059 -63.96 -39.62 67.44
CA ILE A 1059 -64.50 -38.91 68.64
C ILE A 1059 -65.04 -39.92 69.68
N SER A 1060 -64.69 -39.83 70.98
CA SER A 1060 -65.07 -40.74 72.10
C SER A 1060 -65.95 -40.10 73.21
N LYS A 1061 -66.69 -40.86 74.05
CA LYS A 1061 -67.73 -40.35 75.02
C LYS A 1061 -67.22 -39.56 76.25
N ALA A 1062 -68.08 -38.71 76.85
CA ALA A 1062 -67.92 -37.98 78.13
C ALA A 1062 -68.73 -38.62 79.31
N ASN A 1063 -68.68 -38.10 80.55
CA ASN A 1063 -69.30 -38.70 81.77
C ASN A 1063 -70.26 -37.75 82.54
N ILE A 1064 -71.33 -38.30 83.14
CA ILE A 1064 -72.23 -37.68 84.13
C ILE A 1064 -72.08 -38.38 85.48
N ASN A 1065 -71.78 -37.61 86.53
CA ASN A 1065 -71.37 -38.12 87.82
C ASN A 1065 -72.54 -38.48 88.75
N ASN A 1066 -73.51 -37.59 89.00
CA ASN A 1066 -74.68 -37.85 89.87
C ASN A 1066 -75.87 -36.94 89.52
N ILE A 1067 -77.04 -37.25 90.10
CA ILE A 1067 -78.30 -36.51 89.87
C ILE A 1067 -78.89 -36.02 91.20
N THR A 1068 -79.23 -34.73 91.30
CA THR A 1068 -79.81 -34.09 92.51
C THR A 1068 -81.09 -33.31 92.18
N GLY A 1069 -81.79 -32.73 93.17
CA GLY A 1069 -82.94 -31.83 92.92
C GLY A 1069 -84.33 -32.49 92.81
N ILE A 1070 -84.41 -33.82 92.96
CA ILE A 1070 -85.68 -34.55 92.98
C ILE A 1070 -86.39 -34.31 94.33
N THR A 1071 -87.67 -33.93 94.30
CA THR A 1071 -88.48 -33.61 95.49
C THR A 1071 -89.63 -34.61 95.70
N ALA A 1072 -90.24 -34.63 96.89
CA ALA A 1072 -91.41 -35.46 97.18
C ALA A 1072 -92.59 -34.65 97.75
N ASP A 1073 -93.82 -35.09 97.47
CA ASP A 1073 -95.05 -34.35 97.82
C ASP A 1073 -95.57 -34.61 99.26
N ASN A 1074 -96.05 -33.57 99.95
CA ASN A 1074 -96.81 -33.66 101.22
C ASN A 1074 -98.20 -34.32 101.01
N ARG A 1075 -98.75 -35.06 102.00
CA ARG A 1075 -100.07 -35.70 101.86
C ARG A 1075 -100.93 -35.81 103.13
N ALA A 1076 -102.23 -36.09 102.99
CA ALA A 1076 -103.11 -36.44 104.11
C ALA A 1076 -102.92 -37.91 104.55
N TYR A 1077 -103.18 -38.22 105.83
CA TYR A 1077 -103.02 -39.57 106.37
C TYR A 1077 -103.88 -40.62 105.66
N ASN A 1078 -103.25 -41.64 105.06
CA ASN A 1078 -103.94 -42.75 104.37
C ASN A 1078 -103.37 -44.16 104.68
N GLY A 1079 -102.41 -44.27 105.61
CA GLY A 1079 -101.84 -45.54 106.04
C GLY A 1079 -100.70 -46.16 105.21
N LEU A 1080 -100.28 -45.58 104.06
CA LEU A 1080 -99.20 -46.13 103.20
C LEU A 1080 -97.82 -45.43 103.36
N THR A 1081 -96.73 -45.97 102.80
CA THR A 1081 -95.38 -45.33 102.74
C THR A 1081 -94.98 -44.82 101.35
N ALA A 1082 -95.79 -45.00 100.30
CA ALA A 1082 -95.42 -44.55 98.95
C ALA A 1082 -95.32 -43.01 98.86
N ALA A 1083 -94.24 -42.51 98.23
CA ALA A 1083 -94.01 -41.10 97.97
C ALA A 1083 -94.10 -40.79 96.48
N SER A 1084 -94.86 -39.76 96.15
CA SER A 1084 -94.87 -39.17 94.81
C SER A 1084 -93.60 -38.33 94.66
N LEU A 1085 -92.86 -38.53 93.55
CA LEU A 1085 -91.62 -37.81 93.25
C LEU A 1085 -91.85 -36.80 92.13
N ASN A 1086 -91.21 -35.65 92.24
CA ASN A 1086 -91.08 -34.67 91.17
C ASN A 1086 -89.60 -34.53 90.79
N SER A 1087 -89.27 -34.97 89.58
CA SER A 1087 -87.93 -34.92 89.00
C SER A 1087 -87.73 -33.80 87.97
N ASN A 1088 -88.68 -32.87 87.85
CA ASN A 1088 -88.59 -31.77 86.89
C ASN A 1088 -87.42 -30.84 87.19
N ASP A 1089 -87.02 -30.74 88.45
CA ASP A 1089 -85.88 -29.94 88.91
C ASP A 1089 -84.59 -30.77 89.06
N ALA A 1090 -84.52 -31.94 88.39
CA ALA A 1090 -83.35 -32.80 88.46
C ALA A 1090 -82.12 -32.16 87.78
N GLN A 1091 -80.97 -32.21 88.46
CA GLN A 1091 -79.71 -31.64 87.98
C GLN A 1091 -78.66 -32.73 87.71
N PHE A 1092 -77.97 -32.67 86.55
CA PHE A 1092 -76.97 -33.65 86.07
C PHE A 1092 -75.54 -33.11 86.18
N ASN A 1093 -74.76 -33.65 87.10
CA ASN A 1093 -73.38 -33.22 87.30
C ASN A 1093 -72.44 -33.80 86.23
N GLY A 1094 -71.75 -32.98 85.44
CA GLY A 1094 -70.87 -33.43 84.34
C GLY A 1094 -71.46 -33.21 82.94
N MET A 1095 -72.65 -32.64 82.86
CA MET A 1095 -73.33 -32.27 81.62
C MET A 1095 -72.68 -31.02 81.01
N TYR A 1096 -72.31 -31.05 79.73
CA TYR A 1096 -71.91 -29.84 79.00
C TYR A 1096 -73.13 -28.95 78.77
N ALA A 1097 -72.96 -27.64 78.97
CA ALA A 1097 -74.05 -26.68 78.89
C ALA A 1097 -74.72 -26.66 77.51
N GLY A 1098 -76.05 -26.72 77.47
CA GLY A 1098 -76.83 -26.75 76.24
C GLY A 1098 -77.07 -28.14 75.65
N ASP A 1099 -76.42 -29.17 76.17
CA ASP A 1099 -76.83 -30.55 75.91
C ASP A 1099 -78.17 -30.84 76.63
N ASP A 1100 -78.89 -31.88 76.22
CA ASP A 1100 -80.18 -32.29 76.77
C ASP A 1100 -80.06 -33.62 77.51
N LEU A 1101 -80.19 -33.57 78.85
CA LEU A 1101 -80.24 -34.73 79.74
C LEU A 1101 -81.46 -34.63 80.66
N SER A 1102 -82.11 -35.77 80.91
CA SER A 1102 -83.27 -35.91 81.80
C SER A 1102 -83.18 -37.18 82.63
N VAL A 1103 -83.99 -37.26 83.70
CA VAL A 1103 -84.08 -38.47 84.51
C VAL A 1103 -85.11 -39.36 83.85
N ALA A 1104 -84.66 -40.47 83.26
CA ALA A 1104 -85.58 -41.37 82.58
C ALA A 1104 -86.40 -42.22 83.57
N THR A 1105 -85.85 -42.54 84.76
CA THR A 1105 -86.52 -43.36 85.79
C THR A 1105 -86.13 -42.95 87.22
N ALA A 1106 -87.07 -42.95 88.18
CA ALA A 1106 -86.84 -42.74 89.62
C ALA A 1106 -88.00 -43.27 90.49
N THR A 1107 -87.73 -43.76 91.71
CA THR A 1107 -88.75 -44.36 92.62
C THR A 1107 -88.63 -43.86 94.06
N GLY A 1108 -89.72 -43.39 94.69
CA GLY A 1108 -89.73 -42.75 96.02
C GLY A 1108 -90.52 -43.49 97.12
N GLN A 1109 -89.98 -43.57 98.33
CA GLN A 1109 -90.63 -44.19 99.51
C GLN A 1109 -90.42 -43.40 100.80
N PHE A 1110 -91.50 -43.03 101.49
CA PHE A 1110 -91.47 -42.52 102.87
C PHE A 1110 -90.96 -43.57 103.86
N ASP A 1111 -90.30 -43.09 104.90
CA ASP A 1111 -89.79 -43.91 106.00
C ASP A 1111 -90.89 -44.54 106.89
N THR A 1112 -91.97 -43.83 107.28
CA THR A 1112 -93.07 -44.41 108.08
C THR A 1112 -94.47 -43.80 107.80
N ALA A 1113 -95.56 -44.55 108.05
CA ALA A 1113 -96.94 -44.16 107.67
C ALA A 1113 -97.70 -43.22 108.63
N THR A 1114 -97.20 -42.98 109.84
CA THR A 1114 -97.85 -42.15 110.89
C THR A 1114 -97.78 -40.66 110.59
N THR A 1115 -98.78 -39.90 111.07
CA THR A 1115 -98.84 -38.44 110.96
C THR A 1115 -97.59 -37.77 111.56
N GLY A 1116 -97.06 -36.75 110.88
CA GLY A 1116 -95.86 -36.03 111.27
C GLY A 1116 -95.33 -35.14 110.14
N GLN A 1117 -94.60 -34.07 110.49
CA GLN A 1117 -93.92 -33.22 109.51
C GLN A 1117 -92.51 -33.75 109.20
N ALA A 1118 -92.01 -33.48 107.99
CA ALA A 1118 -90.67 -33.75 107.46
C ALA A 1118 -90.19 -35.21 107.52
N LYS A 1119 -90.90 -36.09 106.83
CA LYS A 1119 -90.59 -37.52 106.73
C LYS A 1119 -89.68 -37.81 105.55
N THR A 1120 -88.66 -38.64 105.75
CA THR A 1120 -87.65 -38.94 104.74
C THR A 1120 -88.23 -39.77 103.61
N VAL A 1121 -87.82 -39.47 102.36
CA VAL A 1121 -88.15 -40.19 101.14
C VAL A 1121 -86.87 -40.63 100.43
N SER A 1122 -86.67 -41.94 100.27
CA SER A 1122 -85.52 -42.50 99.54
C SER A 1122 -85.79 -42.66 98.05
N ILE A 1123 -84.82 -42.31 97.18
CA ILE A 1123 -84.91 -42.38 95.71
C ILE A 1123 -83.89 -43.36 95.13
N THR A 1124 -84.35 -44.35 94.36
CA THR A 1124 -83.50 -45.32 93.66
C THR A 1124 -83.93 -45.48 92.20
N GLY A 1125 -83.02 -46.02 91.37
CA GLY A 1125 -83.30 -46.39 89.98
C GLY A 1125 -83.05 -45.29 88.94
N LEU A 1126 -82.07 -44.41 89.17
CA LEU A 1126 -81.75 -43.29 88.27
C LEU A 1126 -81.07 -43.73 86.96
N SER A 1127 -81.51 -43.16 85.83
CA SER A 1127 -80.92 -43.35 84.49
C SER A 1127 -81.01 -42.06 83.64
N LEU A 1128 -80.10 -41.90 82.66
CA LEU A 1128 -80.08 -40.75 81.75
C LEU A 1128 -81.02 -40.96 80.55
N GLY A 1129 -81.95 -40.02 80.38
CA GLY A 1129 -82.64 -39.75 79.12
C GLY A 1129 -82.14 -38.44 78.51
N GLY A 1130 -82.75 -38.02 77.40
CA GLY A 1130 -82.41 -36.78 76.67
C GLY A 1130 -81.64 -37.03 75.37
N ALA A 1131 -81.69 -36.05 74.45
CA ALA A 1131 -81.14 -36.19 73.10
C ALA A 1131 -79.61 -36.41 73.06
N ASP A 1132 -78.89 -35.92 74.07
CA ASP A 1132 -77.43 -36.00 74.12
C ASP A 1132 -76.91 -37.17 74.97
N ALA A 1133 -77.78 -37.99 75.57
CA ALA A 1133 -77.38 -39.10 76.45
C ALA A 1133 -76.38 -40.08 75.81
N GLN A 1134 -76.41 -40.24 74.48
CA GLN A 1134 -75.46 -41.09 73.72
C GLN A 1134 -74.00 -40.63 73.80
N ASN A 1135 -73.79 -39.33 74.00
CA ASN A 1135 -72.46 -38.71 74.11
C ASN A 1135 -71.89 -38.83 75.53
N TYR A 1136 -72.69 -39.31 76.50
CA TYR A 1136 -72.33 -39.42 77.91
C TYR A 1136 -72.45 -40.84 78.49
N ASN A 1137 -72.01 -40.98 79.74
CA ASN A 1137 -72.12 -42.18 80.57
C ASN A 1137 -72.52 -41.79 82.02
N LEU A 1138 -73.57 -42.38 82.63
CA LEU A 1138 -74.00 -42.08 84.02
C LEU A 1138 -73.23 -42.90 85.06
N VAL A 1139 -72.75 -42.25 86.12
CA VAL A 1139 -71.90 -42.87 87.14
C VAL A 1139 -72.66 -43.23 88.44
N ASP A 1140 -73.47 -42.35 89.04
CA ASP A 1140 -74.22 -42.61 90.31
C ASP A 1140 -75.74 -42.70 90.11
N THR A 1141 -76.42 -43.58 90.85
CA THR A 1141 -77.79 -44.05 90.54
C THR A 1141 -78.84 -43.92 91.67
N THR A 1142 -78.53 -43.21 92.77
CA THR A 1142 -79.41 -43.06 93.95
C THR A 1142 -79.54 -41.60 94.47
N ALA A 1143 -80.64 -41.24 95.18
CA ALA A 1143 -80.89 -39.90 95.78
C ALA A 1143 -81.83 -39.93 97.04
N LEU A 1144 -82.02 -38.81 97.76
CA LEU A 1144 -82.84 -38.68 99.00
C LEU A 1144 -83.65 -37.35 99.03
N THR A 1145 -84.84 -37.31 99.65
CA THR A 1145 -85.68 -36.10 99.85
C THR A 1145 -86.62 -36.20 101.08
N THR A 1146 -87.53 -35.25 101.38
CA THR A 1146 -88.41 -35.24 102.60
C THR A 1146 -89.82 -34.63 102.37
N ALA A 1147 -90.90 -35.09 103.06
CA ALA A 1147 -92.29 -34.54 102.98
C ALA A 1147 -93.24 -34.87 104.19
N ASP A 1148 -94.41 -34.22 104.34
CA ASP A 1148 -95.33 -34.23 105.53
C ASP A 1148 -96.59 -35.17 105.46
N ILE A 1149 -97.20 -35.55 106.63
CA ILE A 1149 -98.50 -36.30 106.79
C ILE A 1149 -99.52 -35.68 107.82
N ASN A 1150 -100.76 -35.27 107.43
CA ASN A 1150 -101.79 -34.45 108.22
C ASN A 1150 -103.20 -35.12 108.58
N MET A 1151 -104.06 -34.57 109.54
CA MET A 1151 -105.40 -35.06 110.11
C MET A 1151 -106.74 -34.35 109.65
N LEU A 1152 -107.98 -34.89 109.92
CA LEU A 1152 -109.34 -34.44 109.38
C LEU A 1152 -110.46 -34.01 110.41
N THR A 1153 -111.43 -33.09 110.08
CA THR A 1153 -112.53 -32.49 110.95
C THR A 1153 -114.00 -32.51 110.39
N PRO A 1154 -115.09 -32.26 111.19
CA PRO A 1154 -116.52 -32.51 110.81
C PRO A 1154 -117.45 -31.27 110.59
N ALA A 1155 -117.91 -31.03 109.36
CA ALA A 1155 -119.04 -30.14 108.96
C ALA A 1155 -119.88 -30.82 107.84
N ASN A 1156 -120.35 -32.01 108.20
CA ASN A 1156 -120.69 -33.10 107.30
C ASN A 1156 -122.22 -33.20 107.06
N TYR A 1157 -122.60 -33.52 105.82
CA TYR A 1157 -123.74 -34.36 105.41
C TYR A 1157 -125.01 -33.74 104.75
N LEU A 1158 -125.27 -34.25 103.52
CA LEU A 1158 -126.54 -34.56 102.83
C LEU A 1158 -127.36 -33.47 102.10
N GLN A 1159 -127.30 -33.52 100.76
CA GLN A 1159 -128.47 -33.67 99.86
C GLN A 1159 -128.04 -34.46 98.60
N ALA A 1160 -128.79 -35.37 97.98
CA ALA A 1160 -129.78 -36.41 98.33
C ALA A 1160 -130.41 -36.86 96.99
N ILE A 1161 -131.13 -38.02 96.96
CA ILE A 1161 -132.05 -38.49 95.89
C ILE A 1161 -131.36 -39.22 94.70
N GLN A 1162 -131.79 -40.38 94.18
CA GLN A 1162 -132.57 -41.55 94.66
C GLN A 1162 -132.72 -42.55 93.48
N LEU A 1163 -132.88 -43.83 93.82
CA LEU A 1163 -133.28 -45.00 93.03
C LEU A 1163 -134.14 -44.78 91.74
N ARG A 1164 -133.88 -45.57 90.67
CA ARG A 1164 -134.89 -46.23 89.80
C ARG A 1164 -134.36 -47.51 89.07
N ARG A 1165 -135.05 -48.66 89.25
CA ARG A 1165 -134.89 -49.97 88.54
C ARG A 1165 -135.27 -49.86 87.03
N PRO A 1166 -134.91 -50.85 86.20
CA PRO A 1166 -135.97 -51.56 85.46
C PRO A 1166 -136.06 -53.04 85.87
N ARG A 1167 -137.29 -53.51 85.97
CA ARG A 1167 -137.67 -54.85 86.42
C ARG A 1167 -138.16 -55.61 85.18
N TYR A 1168 -137.67 -56.85 85.05
CA TYR A 1168 -138.37 -58.07 84.63
C TYR A 1168 -139.10 -58.20 83.26
N LEU A 1169 -138.87 -59.37 82.65
CA LEU A 1169 -139.84 -60.18 81.88
C LEU A 1169 -141.22 -60.18 82.57
N PRO A 1170 -142.31 -60.39 81.80
CA PRO A 1170 -142.78 -61.76 81.65
C PRO A 1170 -142.90 -62.18 80.18
N GLU A 1171 -142.62 -63.47 79.96
CA GLU A 1171 -143.35 -64.39 79.08
C GLU A 1171 -143.62 -63.98 77.63
N THR A 1172 -142.92 -64.60 76.66
CA THR A 1172 -143.31 -65.88 76.04
C THR A 1172 -142.62 -66.10 74.68
N ASN A 1173 -142.34 -67.38 74.44
CA ASN A 1173 -142.32 -68.11 73.16
C ASN A 1173 -141.49 -67.64 71.95
N ASN A 1174 -140.62 -68.59 71.63
CA ASN A 1174 -140.52 -69.27 70.34
C ASN A 1174 -139.45 -68.83 69.36
N ALA A 1175 -138.80 -69.90 68.91
CA ALA A 1175 -138.44 -70.17 67.54
C ALA A 1175 -137.30 -69.32 67.00
N LEU A 1176 -136.14 -69.94 67.18
CA LEU A 1176 -135.01 -69.93 66.25
C LEU A 1176 -134.38 -68.57 66.04
N ASN A 1177 -133.33 -68.59 65.24
CA ASN A 1177 -132.42 -67.47 65.05
C ASN A 1177 -131.78 -67.09 66.41
N THR A 1178 -131.01 -68.07 66.91
CA THR A 1178 -129.66 -67.89 67.51
C THR A 1178 -129.54 -66.81 68.60
N VAL A 1179 -129.41 -67.23 69.85
CA VAL A 1179 -129.09 -66.34 70.99
C VAL A 1179 -127.63 -66.59 71.45
N ASP A 1180 -126.67 -65.78 70.96
CA ASP A 1180 -125.29 -65.53 71.45
C ASP A 1180 -125.32 -64.25 72.34
N LEU A 1181 -125.76 -64.29 73.59
CA LEU A 1181 -124.84 -64.61 74.66
C LEU A 1181 -123.62 -65.47 74.19
N ASP A 1182 -122.49 -64.87 73.81
CA ASP A 1182 -121.18 -65.55 73.65
C ASP A 1182 -120.18 -64.84 74.59
N VAL A 1183 -119.56 -65.56 75.55
CA VAL A 1183 -119.10 -65.18 76.94
C VAL A 1183 -119.32 -63.73 77.42
N ARG A 1184 -120.15 -63.47 78.45
CA ARG A 1184 -120.39 -62.10 78.98
C ARG A 1184 -120.72 -62.11 80.48
N GLN A 1185 -120.53 -60.96 81.16
CA GLN A 1185 -121.27 -60.33 82.29
C GLN A 1185 -121.05 -60.63 83.80
N GLY A 1186 -121.64 -59.72 84.61
CA GLY A 1186 -122.31 -60.08 85.86
C GLY A 1186 -123.85 -59.93 85.82
N GLY A 1187 -124.58 -60.88 85.22
CA GLY A 1187 -125.96 -61.32 85.59
C GLY A 1187 -127.10 -61.07 84.57
N VAL A 1188 -127.63 -62.01 83.77
CA VAL A 1188 -128.05 -63.37 84.15
C VAL A 1188 -127.76 -64.44 83.06
N ASN A 1189 -126.91 -65.46 83.28
CA ASN A 1189 -126.32 -65.79 84.58
C ASN A 1189 -124.89 -65.45 84.90
N THR A 1190 -124.31 -64.58 84.12
CA THR A 1190 -123.84 -65.16 82.88
C THR A 1190 -122.44 -65.66 83.27
N SER A 1191 -122.23 -66.95 83.59
CA SER A 1191 -123.02 -68.07 83.06
C SER A 1191 -124.45 -68.28 83.48
N GLY A 1192 -125.36 -68.25 82.50
CA GLY A 1192 -125.03 -68.40 81.07
C GLY A 1192 -124.62 -67.11 80.35
N ILE A 1193 -123.36 -66.67 80.19
CA ILE A 1193 -122.12 -67.41 79.84
C ILE A 1193 -120.83 -67.17 80.71
N GLN A 1194 -120.03 -68.21 80.98
CA GLN A 1194 -118.77 -68.30 81.80
C GLN A 1194 -117.53 -68.64 80.91
N ALA A 1195 -116.29 -68.33 81.35
CA ALA A 1195 -115.18 -69.30 81.56
C ALA A 1195 -113.83 -69.40 80.74
N LEU A 1196 -112.77 -69.79 81.50
CA LEU A 1196 -111.25 -69.94 81.44
C LEU A 1196 -110.18 -68.76 81.28
N THR A 1197 -109.57 -68.13 82.33
CA THR A 1197 -108.29 -68.57 82.94
C THR A 1197 -107.41 -67.71 83.89
N GLY A 1198 -107.52 -66.38 84.04
CA GLY A 1198 -106.93 -65.69 85.20
C GLY A 1198 -107.86 -65.21 86.34
N GLU A 1199 -109.07 -65.72 86.57
CA GLU A 1199 -109.70 -66.90 86.02
C GLU A 1199 -111.09 -66.63 85.42
N TYR A 1200 -111.25 -67.27 84.27
CA TYR A 1200 -112.41 -67.82 83.62
C TYR A 1200 -112.91 -67.05 82.37
#